data_AF-A0A844YJK3-F1
#
_entry.id   AF-A0A844YJK3-F1
#
_cell.length_a   1.000
_cell.length_b   1.000
_cell.length_c   1.000
_cell.angle_alpha   90.00
_cell.angle_beta   90.00
_cell.angle_gamma   90.00
#
_symmetry.space_group_name_H-M   'P 1'
#
loop_
_entity.id
_entity.type
_entity.pdbx_description
1 polymer ?
#
loop_
_entity_poly.entity_id
_entity_poly.type
_entity_poly.pdbx_seq_one_letter_code
_entity_poly.pdbx_strand_id
1 'polypeptide(L)'
;MSRIDLLTAMKALGLSGAMALEDNLQAIEDLVEFHYDDAERLNSVRSEFEKFHHPWARSIVERIDGHLNNIRDFPIDEEDDPNFDMDPLLPSTEESPRLTAEQERLLNLIDYVEATERDKLKTVLDYQDHKAFRKTGAELQGFPGVALDVGRDDDPIWLRVDRLPRKAPPAPEDVELSVWLTYRDDPKSEPRLKSEISGAVLVEAGLIPAEDAPEHVSLEHFAEREMVELLFEYWLKNAWSNWVETETPRRETIALYNALFMLRQQLEGVSDIPLELTCGIGFATLFRDGKRLRYPLLTVSQEISLNELTHAIEVRPRMEADPGLELDALDKMGLGVLDQWRSATEKFLGELEEESLSPFAPETFAPPLRQAAALLDPDAVYLPDQDPAQPGIIPSIETQFRIGDAFAFFQRERRATQLMEDLRQFRALLEDGEETTELPKAVASLLVEPANAVSEEEYPEFRGISSIPGVTTSSGEGKDLFFPLPFNREQVEVVQRLEVRPGVVVQGPPGTGKTHTIANIISHYLALGKRVLVTSQKAPALRVLRDKLPEAVRPLAVSLLESDRDGLKQFQESVDIIGEKLQRLRRHELQDEIDDLDEQIDRLHRQLALIDTEVDKIGRAAISPITLDGDTYEPMRAARMVAASPELTAWMPDDLEVSSTCDPAFSDADIAELRTARKAVGDDLAYLNACLPDLERLPTVETLLNAHKDLSKAEQIRERISKGELPALREDRDDTVSRLRDLTAKLKSLSAEEQRVSGAPFAWTDELLLCLGQTGPDDRLTALESLREEALRLGAEYQYFLTRPVFVPEEALSDPKFLVAIEKE
;
A
#
# COMPACT_ATOMS: atom_id res chain seq x y z
N MET A 1 53.50 -11.72 25.33
CA MET A 1 52.90 -10.60 24.57
C MET A 1 52.03 -9.81 25.51
N SER A 2 52.26 -8.50 25.68
CA SER A 2 51.30 -7.68 26.41
C SER A 2 50.12 -7.39 25.47
N ARG A 3 48.88 -7.51 25.97
CA ARG A 3 47.66 -7.25 25.20
C ARG A 3 47.60 -5.80 24.66
N ILE A 4 48.41 -4.92 25.23
CA ILE A 4 48.48 -3.48 24.94
C ILE A 4 49.23 -3.21 23.63
N ASP A 5 50.25 -4.02 23.29
CA ASP A 5 51.10 -3.75 22.13
C ASP A 5 50.39 -4.11 20.81
N LEU A 6 49.59 -5.18 20.81
CA LEU A 6 48.82 -5.61 19.63
C LEU A 6 47.65 -4.68 19.32
N LEU A 7 47.04 -4.11 20.36
CA LEU A 7 46.01 -3.05 20.27
C LEU A 7 46.56 -1.78 19.59
N THR A 8 47.86 -1.52 19.70
CA THR A 8 48.51 -0.34 19.11
C THR A 8 48.68 -0.50 17.60
N ALA A 9 49.12 -1.67 17.14
CA ALA A 9 49.20 -2.01 15.72
C ALA A 9 47.81 -2.04 15.04
N MET A 10 46.80 -2.61 15.71
CA MET A 10 45.42 -2.64 15.19
C MET A 10 44.80 -1.23 15.05
N LYS A 11 45.14 -0.30 15.95
CA LYS A 11 44.70 1.10 15.84
C LYS A 11 45.30 1.81 14.64
N ALA A 12 46.57 1.55 14.31
CA ALA A 12 47.19 2.11 13.11
C ALA A 12 46.51 1.63 11.81
N LEU A 13 45.89 0.45 11.85
CA LEU A 13 45.13 -0.17 10.76
C LEU A 13 43.63 0.15 10.77
N GLY A 14 43.13 0.92 11.76
CA GLY A 14 41.72 1.35 11.84
C GLY A 14 40.74 0.33 12.43
N LEU A 15 41.21 -0.74 13.09
CA LEU A 15 40.36 -1.83 13.60
C LEU A 15 39.96 -1.66 15.08
N SER A 16 38.74 -2.06 15.44
CA SER A 16 38.25 -2.01 16.83
C SER A 16 38.71 -3.23 17.66
N GLY A 17 39.24 -2.99 18.86
CA GLY A 17 40.08 -3.92 19.61
C GLY A 17 39.39 -5.04 20.42
N ALA A 18 38.29 -5.61 19.92
CA ALA A 18 37.46 -6.57 20.67
C ALA A 18 37.53 -8.04 20.20
N MET A 19 38.56 -8.47 19.47
CA MET A 19 38.67 -9.85 18.95
C MET A 19 39.86 -10.64 19.54
N ALA A 20 39.78 -11.98 19.44
CA ALA A 20 40.82 -12.91 19.89
C ALA A 20 42.11 -12.76 19.05
N LEU A 21 43.26 -13.13 19.63
CA LEU A 21 44.58 -12.86 19.05
C LEU A 21 44.79 -13.47 17.65
N GLU A 22 44.24 -14.67 17.41
CA GLU A 22 44.34 -15.39 16.13
C GLU A 22 43.43 -14.75 15.06
N ASP A 23 42.21 -14.34 15.41
CA ASP A 23 41.31 -13.63 14.50
C ASP A 23 41.87 -12.26 14.09
N ASN A 24 42.54 -11.57 15.03
CA ASN A 24 43.22 -10.30 14.74
C ASN A 24 44.39 -10.48 13.78
N LEU A 25 45.05 -11.64 13.84
CA LEU A 25 46.22 -11.94 13.05
C LEU A 25 45.83 -12.30 11.61
N GLN A 26 44.78 -13.13 11.43
CA GLN A 26 44.20 -13.40 10.11
C GLN A 26 43.66 -12.12 9.45
N ALA A 27 42.93 -11.29 10.20
CA ALA A 27 42.40 -10.03 9.69
C ALA A 27 43.49 -9.06 9.22
N ILE A 28 44.71 -9.13 9.78
CA ILE A 28 45.84 -8.30 9.36
C ILE A 28 46.48 -8.86 8.08
N GLU A 29 46.55 -10.19 7.92
CA GLU A 29 47.00 -10.79 6.65
C GLU A 29 46.04 -10.43 5.51
N ASP A 30 44.73 -10.56 5.72
CA ASP A 30 43.72 -10.23 4.72
C ASP A 30 43.74 -8.73 4.34
N LEU A 31 44.07 -7.84 5.28
CA LEU A 31 44.21 -6.40 5.02
C LEU A 31 45.48 -6.02 4.25
N VAL A 32 46.56 -6.76 4.44
CA VAL A 32 47.80 -6.60 3.65
C VAL A 32 47.55 -7.04 2.21
N GLU A 33 46.79 -8.12 2.01
CA GLU A 33 46.36 -8.53 0.67
C GLU A 33 45.37 -7.54 0.05
N PHE A 34 44.50 -6.91 0.84
CA PHE A 34 43.54 -5.92 0.33
C PHE A 34 44.19 -4.59 -0.11
N HIS A 35 45.33 -4.21 0.46
CA HIS A 35 46.07 -2.98 0.14
C HIS A 35 47.41 -3.26 -0.57
N TYR A 36 47.47 -4.33 -1.37
CA TYR A 36 48.71 -4.81 -2.01
C TYR A 36 49.36 -3.81 -2.99
N ASP A 37 48.62 -2.78 -3.39
CA ASP A 37 48.94 -1.74 -4.36
C ASP A 37 49.26 -0.36 -3.70
N ASP A 38 49.03 -0.20 -2.40
CA ASP A 38 49.33 1.03 -1.63
C ASP A 38 50.69 0.93 -0.92
N ALA A 39 51.75 1.26 -1.66
CA ALA A 39 53.13 1.15 -1.19
C ALA A 39 53.44 1.97 0.07
N GLU A 40 52.80 3.13 0.27
CA GLU A 40 53.06 4.00 1.42
C GLU A 40 52.47 3.39 2.70
N ARG A 41 51.24 2.86 2.59
CA ARG A 41 50.55 2.20 3.70
C ARG A 41 51.19 0.86 4.06
N LEU A 42 51.58 0.06 3.07
CA LEU A 42 52.33 -1.19 3.28
C LEU A 42 53.66 -0.94 4.01
N ASN A 43 54.41 0.10 3.64
CA ASN A 43 55.65 0.47 4.33
C ASN A 43 55.43 0.91 5.78
N SER A 44 54.32 1.60 6.07
CA SER A 44 53.95 1.98 7.44
C SER A 44 53.71 0.75 8.32
N VAL A 45 52.92 -0.21 7.82
CA VAL A 45 52.61 -1.48 8.49
C VAL A 45 53.88 -2.32 8.69
N ARG A 46 54.70 -2.44 7.63
CA ARG A 46 56.00 -3.10 7.68
C ARG A 46 56.88 -2.55 8.81
N SER A 47 56.96 -1.23 8.96
CA SER A 47 57.80 -0.57 9.99
C SER A 47 57.34 -0.86 11.42
N GLU A 48 56.04 -1.03 11.65
CA GLU A 48 55.50 -1.42 12.94
C GLU A 48 55.80 -2.90 13.20
N PHE A 49 55.56 -3.78 12.22
CA PHE A 49 55.77 -5.22 12.39
C PHE A 49 57.25 -5.63 12.51
N GLU A 50 58.20 -4.90 11.88
CA GLU A 50 59.65 -5.11 12.02
C GLU A 50 60.17 -4.89 13.45
N LYS A 51 59.47 -4.09 14.27
CA LYS A 51 59.86 -3.87 15.68
C LYS A 51 59.62 -5.10 16.55
N PHE A 52 58.93 -6.13 16.05
CA PHE A 52 58.54 -7.31 16.82
C PHE A 52 59.31 -8.58 16.43
N HIS A 53 59.95 -9.22 17.41
CA HIS A 53 60.74 -10.45 17.22
C HIS A 53 59.87 -11.72 17.33
N HIS A 54 58.72 -11.75 16.64
CA HIS A 54 57.81 -12.91 16.62
C HIS A 54 57.77 -13.57 15.22
N PRO A 55 57.73 -14.92 15.12
CA PRO A 55 57.75 -15.62 13.84
C PRO A 55 56.66 -15.16 12.85
N TRP A 56 55.48 -14.83 13.37
CA TRP A 56 54.33 -14.40 12.57
C TRP A 56 54.44 -12.97 12.03
N ALA A 57 54.99 -12.04 12.83
CA ALA A 57 55.29 -10.68 12.37
C ALA A 57 56.31 -10.71 11.21
N ARG A 58 57.27 -11.63 11.29
CA ARG A 58 58.26 -11.86 10.23
C ARG A 58 57.62 -12.40 8.94
N SER A 59 56.66 -13.32 9.05
CA SER A 59 55.89 -13.84 7.91
C SER A 59 55.10 -12.74 7.19
N ILE A 60 54.46 -11.84 7.94
CA ILE A 60 53.71 -10.70 7.39
C ILE A 60 54.67 -9.72 6.69
N VAL A 61 55.81 -9.38 7.32
CA VAL A 61 56.82 -8.51 6.72
C VAL A 61 57.38 -9.12 5.43
N GLU A 62 57.65 -10.43 5.40
CA GLU A 62 58.12 -11.14 4.20
C GLU A 62 57.09 -11.09 3.05
N ARG A 63 55.78 -11.15 3.35
CA ARG A 63 54.72 -10.95 2.33
C ARG A 63 54.62 -9.50 1.86
N ILE A 64 54.66 -8.53 2.77
CA ILE A 64 54.68 -7.11 2.41
C ILE A 64 55.89 -6.80 1.51
N ASP A 65 57.05 -7.37 1.81
CA ASP A 65 58.26 -7.25 0.99
C ASP A 65 58.05 -7.87 -0.41
N GLY A 66 57.32 -8.98 -0.51
CA GLY A 66 56.90 -9.58 -1.78
C GLY A 66 56.03 -8.63 -2.61
N HIS A 67 55.01 -8.03 -2.01
CA HIS A 67 54.14 -7.07 -2.69
C HIS A 67 54.89 -5.79 -3.12
N LEU A 68 55.74 -5.22 -2.25
CA LEU A 68 56.55 -4.05 -2.56
C LEU A 68 57.58 -4.29 -3.68
N ASN A 69 58.11 -5.51 -3.80
CA ASN A 69 58.99 -5.88 -4.90
C ASN A 69 58.22 -6.01 -6.23
N ASN A 70 57.00 -6.56 -6.21
CA ASN A 70 56.16 -6.64 -7.40
C ASN A 70 55.73 -5.25 -7.91
N ILE A 71 55.57 -4.25 -7.03
CA ILE A 71 55.30 -2.86 -7.44
C ILE A 71 56.51 -2.23 -8.16
N ARG A 72 57.75 -2.64 -7.83
CA ARG A 72 58.97 -2.09 -8.44
C ARG A 72 59.29 -2.63 -9.83
N ASP A 73 58.64 -3.71 -10.28
CA ASP A 73 58.91 -4.37 -11.56
C ASP A 73 58.11 -3.77 -12.75
N PHE A 74 57.40 -2.65 -12.56
CA PHE A 74 56.90 -1.84 -13.67
C PHE A 74 57.97 -0.82 -14.13
N PRO A 75 58.52 -0.94 -15.36
CA PRO A 75 59.45 0.05 -15.87
C PRO A 75 58.69 1.32 -16.24
N ILE A 76 59.10 2.45 -15.65
CA ILE A 76 58.73 3.79 -16.12
C ILE A 76 59.73 4.13 -17.23
N ASP A 77 59.29 4.11 -18.49
CA ASP A 77 60.05 4.68 -19.61
C ASP A 77 59.88 6.22 -19.58
N GLU A 78 60.87 6.90 -19.03
CA GLU A 78 61.13 8.33 -19.26
C GLU A 78 62.37 8.47 -20.15
N GLU A 79 62.19 8.73 -21.44
CA GLU A 79 63.20 9.43 -22.25
C GLU A 79 62.53 10.52 -23.09
N ASP A 80 62.87 11.77 -22.75
CA ASP A 80 62.68 12.98 -23.55
C ASP A 80 63.52 12.91 -24.84
N ASP A 81 62.90 13.06 -26.01
CA ASP A 81 63.60 13.50 -27.23
C ASP A 81 62.76 14.54 -28.01
N PRO A 82 63.19 15.81 -28.12
CA PRO A 82 62.45 16.86 -28.79
C PRO A 82 63.01 17.12 -30.19
N ASN A 83 62.50 16.42 -31.22
CA ASN A 83 62.39 16.87 -32.61
C ASN A 83 62.11 15.68 -33.53
N PHE A 84 60.91 15.60 -34.13
CA PHE A 84 60.80 15.33 -35.56
C PHE A 84 59.41 15.75 -36.06
N ASP A 85 59.43 16.54 -37.14
CA ASP A 85 58.29 17.20 -37.75
C ASP A 85 57.86 16.44 -39.03
N MET A 86 56.57 16.49 -39.36
CA MET A 86 55.91 16.28 -40.67
C MET A 86 55.63 14.86 -41.24
N ASP A 87 54.35 14.46 -41.05
CA ASP A 87 53.32 14.20 -42.11
C ASP A 87 53.24 12.81 -42.84
N PRO A 88 52.12 12.47 -43.52
CA PRO A 88 51.03 11.63 -43.00
C PRO A 88 50.78 10.37 -43.88
N LEU A 89 49.90 9.45 -43.43
CA LEU A 89 49.07 8.50 -44.23
C LEU A 89 48.99 7.13 -43.55
N LEU A 90 47.94 6.90 -42.75
CA LEU A 90 47.22 5.63 -42.69
C LEU A 90 45.76 5.93 -42.25
N PRO A 91 44.77 5.22 -42.81
CA PRO A 91 43.37 5.59 -42.69
C PRO A 91 42.86 5.39 -41.27
N SER A 92 42.03 6.33 -40.82
CA SER A 92 41.23 6.26 -39.60
C SER A 92 40.48 4.93 -39.55
N THR A 93 40.89 4.05 -38.64
CA THR A 93 39.99 3.05 -38.04
C THR A 93 38.83 3.79 -37.41
N GLU A 94 37.63 3.36 -37.76
CA GLU A 94 36.37 3.82 -37.18
C GLU A 94 36.51 3.93 -35.66
N GLU A 95 36.26 5.13 -35.11
CA GLU A 95 36.24 5.34 -33.66
C GLU A 95 35.09 4.51 -33.10
N SER A 96 35.42 3.40 -32.43
CA SER A 96 34.49 2.68 -31.56
C SER A 96 33.79 3.68 -30.61
N PRO A 97 32.51 3.49 -30.30
CA PRO A 97 31.78 4.40 -29.41
C PRO A 97 32.54 4.56 -28.09
N ARG A 98 32.80 5.80 -27.67
CA ARG A 98 33.47 6.07 -26.39
C ARG A 98 32.54 5.67 -25.25
N LEU A 99 32.83 4.52 -24.63
CA LEU A 99 32.15 4.04 -23.44
C LEU A 99 32.32 5.03 -22.28
N THR A 100 31.30 5.14 -21.43
CA THR A 100 31.35 5.89 -20.18
C THR A 100 32.09 5.09 -19.10
N ALA A 101 32.66 5.76 -18.08
CA ALA A 101 33.35 5.08 -16.98
C ALA A 101 32.46 4.08 -16.22
N GLU A 102 31.15 4.33 -16.15
CA GLU A 102 30.17 3.41 -15.56
C GLU A 102 30.02 2.14 -16.43
N GLN A 103 29.94 2.30 -17.76
CA GLN A 103 29.86 1.18 -18.69
C GLN A 103 31.13 0.31 -18.66
N GLU A 104 32.32 0.92 -18.57
CA GLU A 104 33.58 0.18 -18.41
C GLU A 104 33.61 -0.62 -17.10
N ARG A 105 33.18 -0.02 -15.98
CA ARG A 105 33.06 -0.72 -14.69
C ARG A 105 32.08 -1.89 -14.76
N LEU A 106 31.00 -1.74 -15.52
CA LEU A 106 30.00 -2.78 -15.72
C LEU A 106 30.55 -3.95 -16.56
N LEU A 107 31.28 -3.66 -17.63
CA LEU A 107 31.96 -4.69 -18.43
C LEU A 107 32.97 -5.48 -17.59
N ASN A 108 33.78 -4.79 -16.78
CA ASN A 108 34.71 -5.44 -15.86
C ASN A 108 33.98 -6.32 -14.82
N LEU A 109 32.80 -5.88 -14.34
CA LEU A 109 31.98 -6.69 -13.43
C LEU A 109 31.43 -7.95 -14.13
N ILE A 110 30.99 -7.82 -15.40
CA ILE A 110 30.55 -8.96 -16.21
C ILE A 110 31.69 -9.96 -16.38
N ASP A 111 32.89 -9.49 -16.76
CA ASP A 111 34.08 -10.35 -16.92
C ASP A 111 34.42 -11.08 -15.62
N TYR A 112 34.36 -10.39 -14.48
CA TYR A 112 34.58 -10.99 -13.16
C TYR A 112 33.55 -12.07 -12.82
N VAL A 113 32.26 -11.82 -13.07
CA VAL A 113 31.20 -12.80 -12.80
C VAL A 113 31.34 -14.00 -13.73
N GLU A 114 31.61 -13.78 -15.02
CA GLU A 114 31.85 -14.83 -16.01
C GLU A 114 33.04 -15.72 -15.61
N ALA A 115 34.17 -15.13 -15.18
CA ALA A 115 35.32 -15.88 -14.69
C ALA A 115 34.98 -16.68 -13.42
N THR A 116 34.28 -16.06 -12.47
CA THR A 116 33.92 -16.70 -11.20
C THR A 116 32.96 -17.88 -11.39
N GLU A 117 31.97 -17.75 -12.29
CA GLU A 117 31.03 -18.83 -12.61
C GLU A 117 31.70 -19.96 -13.40
N ARG A 118 32.62 -19.63 -14.31
CA ARG A 118 33.45 -20.65 -14.99
C ARG A 118 34.28 -21.48 -14.00
N ASP A 119 34.89 -20.84 -12.99
CA ASP A 119 35.70 -21.53 -11.99
C ASP A 119 34.90 -22.45 -11.06
N LYS A 120 33.62 -22.12 -10.81
CA LYS A 120 32.71 -22.99 -10.04
C LYS A 120 32.34 -24.26 -10.80
N LEU A 121 32.34 -24.23 -12.13
CA LEU A 121 31.92 -25.34 -12.97
C LEU A 121 33.07 -26.32 -13.21
N LYS A 122 32.94 -27.52 -12.66
CA LYS A 122 33.86 -28.61 -12.97
C LYS A 122 33.68 -29.02 -14.43
N THR A 123 34.58 -28.62 -15.32
CA THR A 123 34.56 -29.12 -16.70
C THR A 123 34.77 -30.63 -16.71
N VAL A 124 33.86 -31.32 -17.38
CA VAL A 124 33.87 -32.76 -17.57
C VAL A 124 34.39 -33.07 -18.97
N LEU A 125 35.40 -33.94 -19.08
CA LEU A 125 35.98 -34.32 -20.37
C LEU A 125 35.41 -35.64 -20.91
N ASP A 126 34.88 -36.49 -20.04
CA ASP A 126 34.18 -37.72 -20.43
C ASP A 126 32.74 -37.66 -19.91
N TYR A 127 31.75 -37.72 -20.81
CA TYR A 127 30.33 -37.68 -20.43
C TYR A 127 29.98 -38.83 -19.45
N GLN A 128 30.78 -39.90 -19.41
CA GLN A 128 30.61 -41.00 -18.46
C GLN A 128 30.95 -40.61 -17.02
N ASP A 129 31.63 -39.49 -16.77
CA ASP A 129 31.87 -38.99 -15.42
C ASP A 129 30.61 -38.39 -14.79
N HIS A 130 29.58 -38.13 -15.60
CA HIS A 130 28.22 -37.86 -15.11
C HIS A 130 27.66 -39.18 -14.52
N LYS A 131 27.71 -39.31 -13.19
CA LYS A 131 27.46 -40.58 -12.47
C LYS A 131 26.00 -41.08 -12.48
N ALA A 132 25.09 -40.31 -13.06
CA ALA A 132 23.66 -40.54 -12.93
C ALA A 132 23.07 -41.21 -14.19
N PHE A 133 21.87 -40.80 -14.63
CA PHE A 133 21.23 -41.37 -15.82
C PHE A 133 22.09 -41.12 -17.08
N ARG A 134 22.37 -42.19 -17.85
CA ARG A 134 23.04 -42.11 -19.16
C ARG A 134 22.61 -43.27 -20.05
N LYS A 135 22.23 -42.97 -21.29
CA LYS A 135 21.87 -43.95 -22.32
C LYS A 135 22.20 -43.42 -23.71
N THR A 136 22.94 -44.21 -24.49
CA THR A 136 23.23 -43.87 -25.90
C THR A 136 22.04 -44.23 -26.78
N GLY A 137 21.92 -43.59 -27.96
CA GLY A 137 20.89 -43.95 -28.94
C GLY A 137 20.93 -45.44 -29.30
N ALA A 138 22.12 -46.00 -29.50
CA ALA A 138 22.32 -47.43 -29.79
C ALA A 138 21.86 -48.35 -28.65
N GLU A 139 22.05 -47.96 -27.38
CA GLU A 139 21.59 -48.74 -26.22
C GLU A 139 20.06 -48.74 -26.06
N LEU A 140 19.36 -47.75 -26.62
CA LEU A 140 17.91 -47.62 -26.51
C LEU A 140 17.15 -48.36 -27.61
N GLN A 141 17.84 -48.73 -28.69
CA GLN A 141 17.24 -49.45 -29.82
C GLN A 141 16.96 -50.92 -29.47
N GLY A 142 15.85 -51.45 -30.00
CA GLY A 142 15.51 -52.88 -29.92
C GLY A 142 14.84 -53.32 -28.61
N PHE A 143 14.63 -52.44 -27.64
CA PHE A 143 13.88 -52.77 -26.43
C PHE A 143 12.36 -52.71 -26.64
N PRO A 144 11.58 -53.66 -26.09
CA PRO A 144 10.13 -53.64 -26.20
C PRO A 144 9.56 -52.43 -25.48
N GLY A 145 8.62 -51.72 -26.10
CA GLY A 145 7.98 -50.53 -25.52
C GLY A 145 8.88 -49.29 -25.46
N VAL A 146 10.06 -49.33 -26.08
CA VAL A 146 10.90 -48.15 -26.30
C VAL A 146 10.78 -47.75 -27.76
N ALA A 147 10.47 -46.49 -28.02
CA ALA A 147 10.44 -45.93 -29.36
C ALA A 147 11.25 -44.63 -29.39
N LEU A 148 12.02 -44.46 -30.45
CA LEU A 148 12.79 -43.25 -30.74
C LEU A 148 12.09 -42.52 -31.88
N ASP A 149 12.10 -41.19 -31.81
CA ASP A 149 11.57 -40.31 -32.86
C ASP A 149 10.12 -40.63 -33.31
N VAL A 150 9.16 -40.44 -32.40
CA VAL A 150 7.73 -40.77 -32.61
C VAL A 150 6.79 -39.56 -32.62
N GLY A 151 7.35 -38.36 -32.50
CA GLY A 151 6.58 -37.11 -32.50
C GLY A 151 6.09 -36.71 -33.89
N ARG A 152 5.33 -35.61 -33.94
CA ARG A 152 5.06 -34.86 -35.17
C ARG A 152 5.94 -33.61 -35.17
N ASP A 153 6.11 -32.97 -36.32
CA ASP A 153 6.98 -31.78 -36.45
C ASP A 153 6.69 -30.69 -35.39
N ASP A 154 5.41 -30.52 -35.01
CA ASP A 154 4.98 -29.55 -33.98
C ASP A 154 5.13 -30.04 -32.52
N ASP A 155 5.36 -31.33 -32.28
CA ASP A 155 5.56 -31.95 -30.95
C ASP A 155 6.53 -33.16 -31.06
N PRO A 156 7.85 -32.91 -31.20
CA PRO A 156 8.83 -33.96 -31.37
C PRO A 156 9.02 -34.74 -30.07
N ILE A 157 8.88 -36.06 -30.16
CA ILE A 157 9.14 -36.99 -29.04
C ILE A 157 10.35 -37.82 -29.42
N TRP A 158 11.51 -37.46 -28.84
CA TRP A 158 12.78 -38.10 -29.15
C TRP A 158 12.92 -39.48 -28.50
N LEU A 159 12.33 -39.67 -27.33
CA LEU A 159 12.30 -40.97 -26.65
C LEU A 159 10.96 -41.17 -25.95
N ARG A 160 10.28 -42.26 -26.27
CA ARG A 160 9.10 -42.74 -25.57
C ARG A 160 9.36 -44.10 -24.93
N VAL A 161 9.02 -44.23 -23.66
CA VAL A 161 9.16 -45.48 -22.89
C VAL A 161 7.81 -45.84 -22.27
N ASP A 162 7.20 -46.90 -22.78
CA ASP A 162 5.92 -47.42 -22.27
C ASP A 162 6.09 -48.09 -20.90
N ARG A 163 5.08 -47.95 -20.05
CA ARG A 163 5.04 -48.62 -18.74
C ARG A 163 4.68 -50.09 -18.90
N LEU A 164 5.69 -50.97 -18.88
CA LEU A 164 5.48 -52.41 -19.01
C LEU A 164 5.26 -53.11 -17.66
N PRO A 165 4.21 -53.95 -17.52
CA PRO A 165 4.10 -54.85 -16.37
C PRO A 165 5.07 -56.03 -16.53
N ARG A 166 5.59 -56.52 -15.40
CA ARG A 166 6.37 -57.76 -15.31
C ARG A 166 5.48 -58.95 -15.65
N LYS A 167 6.01 -59.93 -16.38
CA LYS A 167 5.32 -61.22 -16.58
C LYS A 167 5.94 -62.26 -15.67
N ALA A 168 5.09 -62.93 -14.89
CA ALA A 168 5.53 -64.04 -14.07
C ALA A 168 6.08 -65.17 -14.96
N PRO A 169 7.08 -65.93 -14.47
CA PRO A 169 7.57 -67.12 -15.17
C PRO A 169 6.47 -68.16 -15.39
N PRO A 170 6.52 -68.94 -16.47
CA PRO A 170 5.51 -69.94 -16.79
C PRO A 170 5.52 -71.06 -15.74
N ALA A 171 4.37 -71.36 -15.15
CA ALA A 171 4.25 -72.52 -14.28
C ALA A 171 4.36 -73.82 -15.11
N PRO A 172 4.99 -74.88 -14.58
CA PRO A 172 4.98 -76.19 -15.22
C PRO A 172 3.55 -76.74 -15.29
N GLU A 173 3.16 -77.31 -16.42
CA GLU A 173 1.83 -77.93 -16.60
C GLU A 173 1.72 -79.26 -15.84
N ASP A 174 2.85 -79.94 -15.68
CA ASP A 174 2.93 -81.22 -15.00
C ASP A 174 3.00 -81.05 -13.48
N VAL A 175 2.05 -81.68 -12.78
CA VAL A 175 1.95 -81.65 -11.31
C VAL A 175 3.22 -82.24 -10.68
N GLU A 176 3.77 -83.31 -11.27
CA GLU A 176 5.01 -83.97 -10.86
C GLU A 176 6.19 -83.00 -10.85
N LEU A 177 6.40 -82.24 -11.94
CA LEU A 177 7.47 -81.25 -12.02
C LEU A 177 7.24 -80.09 -11.05
N SER A 178 5.99 -79.62 -10.91
CA SER A 178 5.66 -78.46 -10.07
C SER A 178 6.08 -78.61 -8.60
N VAL A 179 6.00 -79.83 -8.06
CA VAL A 179 6.34 -80.13 -6.67
C VAL A 179 7.85 -80.11 -6.43
N TRP A 180 8.62 -80.63 -7.39
CA TRP A 180 10.08 -80.73 -7.33
C TRP A 180 10.80 -79.47 -7.79
N LEU A 181 10.13 -78.56 -8.50
CA LEU A 181 10.74 -77.37 -9.07
C LEU A 181 10.91 -76.23 -8.04
N THR A 182 12.05 -75.55 -8.10
CA THR A 182 12.28 -74.27 -7.42
C THR A 182 12.86 -73.23 -8.40
N TYR A 183 12.20 -72.08 -8.50
CA TYR A 183 12.62 -70.97 -9.36
C TYR A 183 12.30 -69.63 -8.69
N ARG A 184 12.94 -68.57 -9.18
CA ARG A 184 12.66 -67.18 -8.79
C ARG A 184 12.04 -66.44 -9.96
N ASP A 185 11.26 -65.39 -9.67
CA ASP A 185 10.77 -64.46 -10.70
C ASP A 185 11.88 -63.49 -11.12
N ASP A 186 12.94 -64.07 -11.70
CA ASP A 186 14.13 -63.38 -12.17
C ASP A 186 14.75 -64.15 -13.35
N PRO A 187 14.77 -63.57 -14.58
CA PRO A 187 15.38 -64.20 -15.76
C PRO A 187 16.86 -64.55 -15.60
N LYS A 188 17.58 -63.88 -14.69
CA LYS A 188 19.00 -64.14 -14.41
C LYS A 188 19.21 -65.32 -13.45
N SER A 189 18.15 -65.80 -12.80
CA SER A 189 18.19 -66.88 -11.81
C SER A 189 17.73 -68.19 -12.43
N GLU A 190 18.65 -69.09 -12.76
CA GLU A 190 18.31 -70.39 -13.33
C GLU A 190 17.47 -71.27 -12.37
N PRO A 191 16.38 -71.89 -12.85
CA PRO A 191 15.58 -72.85 -12.10
C PRO A 191 16.38 -74.08 -11.70
N ARG A 192 16.00 -74.71 -10.59
CA ARG A 192 16.63 -75.94 -10.10
C ARG A 192 15.59 -76.91 -9.56
N LEU A 193 15.93 -78.19 -9.53
CA LEU A 193 15.15 -79.20 -8.81
C LEU A 193 15.54 -79.22 -7.32
N LYS A 194 14.56 -79.40 -6.45
CA LYS A 194 14.76 -79.59 -5.01
C LYS A 194 15.40 -80.96 -4.78
N SER A 195 16.40 -81.01 -3.89
CA SER A 195 17.04 -82.27 -3.50
C SER A 195 16.14 -83.14 -2.61
N GLU A 196 15.26 -82.50 -1.84
CA GLU A 196 14.36 -83.14 -0.89
C GLU A 196 13.07 -82.32 -0.72
N ILE A 197 11.95 -82.99 -0.57
CA ILE A 197 10.63 -82.39 -0.32
C ILE A 197 9.91 -83.16 0.81
N SER A 198 8.95 -82.52 1.48
CA SER A 198 8.12 -83.23 2.46
C SER A 198 7.10 -84.11 1.75
N GLY A 199 6.85 -85.33 2.28
CA GLY A 199 5.84 -86.22 1.72
C GLY A 199 4.41 -85.67 1.80
N ALA A 200 4.14 -84.70 2.69
CA ALA A 200 2.87 -83.98 2.72
C ALA A 200 2.57 -83.26 1.39
N VAL A 201 3.59 -82.70 0.73
CA VAL A 201 3.44 -81.98 -0.55
C VAL A 201 3.08 -82.95 -1.68
N LEU A 202 3.58 -84.18 -1.63
CA LEU A 202 3.25 -85.23 -2.61
C LEU A 202 1.82 -85.76 -2.42
N VAL A 203 1.33 -85.83 -1.18
CA VAL A 203 -0.05 -86.20 -0.86
C VAL A 203 -1.02 -85.10 -1.31
N GLU A 204 -0.70 -83.82 -1.05
CA GLU A 204 -1.50 -82.69 -1.50
C GLU A 204 -1.60 -82.61 -3.03
N ALA A 205 -0.52 -82.97 -3.73
CA ALA A 205 -0.47 -83.06 -5.19
C ALA A 205 -1.17 -84.31 -5.76
N GLY A 206 -1.62 -85.24 -4.92
CA GLY A 206 -2.31 -86.48 -5.33
C GLY A 206 -1.38 -87.55 -5.94
N LEU A 207 -0.06 -87.42 -5.74
CA LEU A 207 0.96 -88.31 -6.32
C LEU A 207 1.22 -89.56 -5.47
N ILE A 208 0.93 -89.51 -4.17
CA ILE A 208 1.08 -90.64 -3.22
C ILE A 208 -0.14 -90.70 -2.28
N PRO A 209 -0.67 -91.89 -1.92
CA PRO A 209 -1.70 -92.02 -0.90
C PRO A 209 -1.24 -91.50 0.48
N ALA A 210 -2.15 -90.90 1.25
CA ALA A 210 -1.84 -90.36 2.58
C ALA A 210 -1.31 -91.42 3.58
N GLU A 211 -1.64 -92.69 3.35
CA GLU A 211 -1.24 -93.83 4.19
C GLU A 211 0.23 -94.24 3.97
N ASP A 212 0.82 -93.89 2.82
CA ASP A 212 2.17 -94.27 2.38
C ASP A 212 3.18 -93.11 2.40
N ALA A 213 2.80 -91.96 2.97
CA ALA A 213 3.57 -90.72 2.90
C ALA A 213 4.78 -90.70 3.85
N PRO A 214 6.03 -90.64 3.34
CA PRO A 214 7.22 -90.45 4.17
C PRO A 214 7.28 -89.03 4.75
N GLU A 215 7.98 -88.79 5.87
CA GLU A 215 8.19 -87.41 6.37
C GLU A 215 8.89 -86.54 5.32
N HIS A 216 9.95 -87.08 4.69
CA HIS A 216 10.72 -86.45 3.63
C HIS A 216 11.06 -87.45 2.52
N VAL A 217 11.06 -86.98 1.28
CA VAL A 217 11.38 -87.74 0.07
C VAL A 217 12.52 -87.04 -0.65
N SER A 218 13.64 -87.76 -0.83
CA SER A 218 14.77 -87.30 -1.65
C SER A 218 14.52 -87.62 -3.11
N LEU A 219 14.86 -86.69 -4.01
CA LEU A 219 14.70 -86.87 -5.46
C LEU A 219 15.46 -88.10 -5.98
N GLU A 220 16.59 -88.44 -5.35
CA GLU A 220 17.40 -89.61 -5.72
C GLU A 220 16.68 -90.94 -5.51
N HIS A 221 15.73 -90.99 -4.56
CA HIS A 221 14.98 -92.17 -4.18
C HIS A 221 13.52 -92.13 -4.67
N PHE A 222 13.17 -91.15 -5.51
CA PHE A 222 11.83 -91.02 -6.09
C PHE A 222 11.68 -91.95 -7.30
N ALA A 223 10.62 -92.74 -7.33
CA ALA A 223 10.41 -93.78 -8.34
C ALA A 223 10.35 -93.24 -9.78
N GLU A 224 9.84 -92.03 -9.96
CA GLU A 224 9.66 -91.38 -11.27
C GLU A 224 10.71 -90.28 -11.52
N ARG A 225 11.88 -90.36 -10.87
CA ARG A 225 12.97 -89.38 -11.03
C ARG A 225 13.32 -89.09 -12.48
N GLU A 226 13.47 -90.13 -13.30
CA GLU A 226 13.83 -89.98 -14.73
C GLU A 226 12.78 -89.18 -15.50
N MET A 227 11.50 -89.33 -15.14
CA MET A 227 10.40 -88.55 -15.72
C MET A 227 10.52 -87.07 -15.31
N VAL A 228 10.72 -86.80 -14.01
CA VAL A 228 10.86 -85.44 -13.47
C VAL A 228 12.06 -84.71 -14.08
N GLU A 229 13.21 -85.38 -14.23
CA GLU A 229 14.41 -84.81 -14.87
C GLU A 229 14.15 -84.48 -16.36
N LEU A 230 13.44 -85.35 -17.08
CA LEU A 230 13.09 -85.14 -18.50
C LEU A 230 12.07 -84.01 -18.68
N LEU A 231 11.03 -83.96 -17.85
CA LEU A 231 10.06 -82.86 -17.81
C LEU A 231 10.73 -81.53 -17.47
N PHE A 232 11.68 -81.54 -16.53
CA PHE A 232 12.47 -80.36 -16.17
C PHE A 232 13.29 -79.85 -17.35
N GLU A 233 14.04 -80.72 -18.03
CA GLU A 233 14.81 -80.32 -19.22
C GLU A 233 13.92 -79.78 -20.35
N TYR A 234 12.75 -80.40 -20.57
CA TYR A 234 11.80 -79.97 -21.58
C TYR A 234 11.20 -78.59 -21.25
N TRP A 235 10.77 -78.38 -20.01
CA TRP A 235 10.24 -77.09 -19.56
C TRP A 235 11.32 -75.99 -19.59
N LEU A 236 12.56 -76.33 -19.20
CA LEU A 236 13.68 -75.39 -19.20
C LEU A 236 14.02 -74.90 -20.61
N LYS A 237 14.11 -75.81 -21.59
CA LYS A 237 14.46 -75.48 -22.98
C LYS A 237 13.34 -74.76 -23.74
N ASN A 238 12.07 -75.02 -23.40
CA ASN A 238 10.93 -74.46 -24.12
C ASN A 238 10.31 -73.28 -23.38
N ALA A 239 9.55 -73.54 -22.32
CA ALA A 239 8.76 -72.53 -21.64
C ALA A 239 9.64 -71.49 -20.93
N TRP A 240 10.63 -71.93 -20.16
CA TRP A 240 11.52 -71.03 -19.43
C TRP A 240 12.44 -70.24 -20.35
N SER A 241 13.12 -70.88 -21.32
CA SER A 241 14.02 -70.18 -22.26
C SER A 241 13.28 -69.09 -23.06
N ASN A 242 12.08 -69.38 -23.57
CA ASN A 242 11.26 -68.40 -24.29
C ASN A 242 10.81 -67.24 -23.36
N TRP A 243 10.46 -67.55 -22.11
CA TRP A 243 10.19 -66.52 -21.12
C TRP A 243 11.42 -65.65 -20.84
N VAL A 244 12.61 -66.24 -20.67
CA VAL A 244 13.86 -65.49 -20.46
C VAL A 244 14.17 -64.58 -21.65
N GLU A 245 14.06 -65.09 -22.88
CA GLU A 245 14.30 -64.31 -24.12
C GLU A 245 13.37 -63.10 -24.24
N THR A 246 12.10 -63.26 -23.84
CA THR A 246 11.10 -62.18 -23.94
C THR A 246 11.06 -61.25 -22.73
N GLU A 247 11.34 -61.76 -21.53
CA GLU A 247 11.29 -61.02 -20.27
C GLU A 247 12.60 -60.26 -20.02
N THR A 248 13.76 -60.73 -20.49
CA THR A 248 15.05 -60.04 -20.27
C THR A 248 15.05 -58.62 -20.86
N PRO A 249 14.73 -58.39 -22.15
CA PRO A 249 14.62 -57.03 -22.70
C PRO A 249 13.52 -56.21 -22.01
N ARG A 250 12.42 -56.85 -21.57
CA ARG A 250 11.35 -56.17 -20.84
C ARG A 250 11.82 -55.66 -19.47
N ARG A 251 12.64 -56.43 -18.74
CA ARG A 251 13.21 -56.01 -17.45
C ARG A 251 14.15 -54.83 -17.61
N GLU A 252 14.89 -54.76 -18.72
CA GLU A 252 15.68 -53.58 -19.10
C GLU A 252 14.79 -52.36 -19.39
N THR A 253 13.68 -52.50 -20.15
CA THR A 253 12.71 -51.40 -20.33
C THR A 253 12.12 -50.93 -19.01
N ILE A 254 11.77 -51.85 -18.09
CA ILE A 254 11.25 -51.50 -16.77
C ILE A 254 12.29 -50.74 -15.94
N ALA A 255 13.56 -51.15 -16.00
CA ALA A 255 14.66 -50.45 -15.34
C ALA A 255 14.87 -49.04 -15.94
N LEU A 256 14.82 -48.91 -17.27
CA LEU A 256 14.88 -47.63 -17.97
C LEU A 256 13.73 -46.70 -17.58
N TYR A 257 12.50 -47.21 -17.60
CA TYR A 257 11.30 -46.47 -17.17
C TYR A 257 11.46 -45.96 -15.73
N ASN A 258 11.88 -46.83 -14.80
CA ASN A 258 12.08 -46.45 -13.42
C ASN A 258 13.19 -45.40 -13.26
N ALA A 259 14.28 -45.52 -14.01
CA ALA A 259 15.37 -44.55 -13.98
C ALA A 259 14.91 -43.16 -14.48
N LEU A 260 14.17 -43.11 -15.60
CA LEU A 260 13.59 -41.86 -16.11
C LEU A 260 12.52 -41.29 -15.17
N PHE A 261 11.71 -42.14 -14.54
CA PHE A 261 10.71 -41.70 -13.55
C PHE A 261 11.38 -41.09 -12.31
N MET A 262 12.43 -41.72 -11.79
CA MET A 262 13.23 -41.17 -10.69
C MET A 262 13.92 -39.87 -11.10
N LEU A 263 14.47 -39.80 -12.32
CA LEU A 263 15.06 -38.57 -12.86
C LEU A 263 14.04 -37.44 -12.94
N ARG A 264 12.84 -37.71 -13.45
CA ARG A 264 11.75 -36.72 -13.48
C ARG A 264 11.45 -36.19 -12.08
N GLN A 265 11.34 -37.05 -11.07
CA GLN A 265 11.13 -36.62 -9.69
C GLN A 265 12.27 -35.76 -9.14
N GLN A 266 13.51 -36.03 -9.54
CA GLN A 266 14.67 -35.22 -9.17
C GLN A 266 14.66 -33.86 -9.86
N LEU A 267 14.27 -33.80 -11.13
CA LEU A 267 14.16 -32.57 -11.91
C LEU A 267 13.01 -31.67 -11.43
N GLU A 268 11.88 -32.26 -11.02
CA GLU A 268 10.75 -31.55 -10.39
C GLU A 268 11.01 -31.20 -8.91
N GLY A 269 11.98 -31.88 -8.29
CA GLY A 269 12.34 -31.74 -6.89
C GLY A 269 13.14 -30.47 -6.60
N VAL A 270 13.18 -30.07 -5.33
CA VAL A 270 14.03 -28.97 -4.86
C VAL A 270 15.39 -29.54 -4.47
N SER A 271 16.35 -29.57 -5.41
CA SER A 271 17.76 -29.86 -5.12
C SER A 271 18.58 -28.57 -5.01
N ASP A 272 19.62 -28.58 -4.17
CA ASP A 272 20.54 -27.44 -4.04
C ASP A 272 21.39 -27.22 -5.31
N ILE A 273 21.55 -28.27 -6.13
CA ILE A 273 22.25 -28.24 -7.42
C ILE A 273 21.20 -28.43 -8.52
N PRO A 274 20.99 -27.47 -9.43
CA PRO A 274 20.04 -27.62 -10.51
C PRO A 274 20.53 -28.72 -11.46
N LEU A 275 19.71 -29.73 -11.69
CA LEU A 275 19.99 -30.82 -12.62
C LEU A 275 19.22 -30.60 -13.92
N GLU A 276 19.76 -31.10 -15.02
CA GLU A 276 19.07 -31.16 -16.30
C GLU A 276 19.31 -32.51 -17.00
N LEU A 277 18.36 -32.89 -17.86
CA LEU A 277 18.55 -33.96 -18.83
C LEU A 277 18.93 -33.32 -20.16
N THR A 278 20.01 -33.80 -20.77
CA THR A 278 20.51 -33.27 -22.03
C THR A 278 20.70 -34.40 -23.02
N CYS A 279 20.42 -34.14 -24.29
CA CYS A 279 20.82 -34.99 -25.40
C CYS A 279 22.09 -34.40 -26.03
N GLY A 280 23.22 -35.08 -25.88
CA GLY A 280 24.46 -34.72 -26.56
C GLY A 280 24.49 -35.34 -27.95
N ILE A 281 24.88 -34.55 -28.95
CA ILE A 281 24.94 -34.92 -30.37
C ILE A 281 26.38 -34.71 -30.85
N GLY A 282 26.88 -35.68 -31.60
CA GLY A 282 28.20 -35.58 -32.23
C GLY A 282 29.34 -35.72 -31.24
N PHE A 283 29.67 -36.95 -30.83
CA PHE A 283 30.71 -37.19 -29.84
C PHE A 283 32.12 -37.05 -30.42
N ALA A 284 32.90 -36.18 -29.80
CA ALA A 284 34.32 -36.02 -30.05
C ALA A 284 35.14 -36.85 -29.05
N THR A 285 36.19 -37.51 -29.56
CA THR A 285 37.10 -38.33 -28.75
C THR A 285 38.56 -38.03 -29.06
N LEU A 286 39.38 -37.91 -28.01
CA LEU A 286 40.81 -37.63 -28.12
C LEU A 286 41.56 -38.05 -26.86
N PHE A 287 42.76 -38.59 -27.02
CA PHE A 287 43.74 -38.76 -25.96
C PHE A 287 44.98 -37.90 -26.24
N ARG A 288 45.20 -36.87 -25.43
CA ARG A 288 46.33 -35.94 -25.54
C ARG A 288 46.79 -35.53 -24.15
N ASP A 289 48.10 -35.47 -23.92
CA ASP A 289 48.71 -35.03 -22.66
C ASP A 289 48.14 -35.69 -21.40
N GLY A 290 47.83 -37.00 -21.48
CA GLY A 290 47.27 -37.77 -20.37
C GLY A 290 45.78 -37.50 -20.08
N LYS A 291 45.14 -36.57 -20.81
CA LYS A 291 43.71 -36.26 -20.73
C LYS A 291 42.93 -37.10 -21.75
N ARG A 292 41.71 -37.47 -21.37
CA ARG A 292 40.77 -38.26 -22.19
C ARG A 292 39.53 -37.43 -22.46
N LEU A 293 39.32 -37.08 -23.72
CA LEU A 293 38.10 -36.47 -24.21
C LEU A 293 37.17 -37.57 -24.75
N ARG A 294 35.93 -37.54 -24.27
CA ARG A 294 34.78 -38.23 -24.84
C ARG A 294 33.55 -37.41 -24.48
N TYR A 295 33.23 -36.43 -25.30
CA TYR A 295 32.19 -35.47 -24.99
C TYR A 295 31.43 -35.06 -26.26
N PRO A 296 30.12 -34.80 -26.20
CA PRO A 296 29.39 -34.26 -27.34
C PRO A 296 29.89 -32.86 -27.70
N LEU A 297 29.74 -32.47 -28.97
CA LEU A 297 30.04 -31.12 -29.45
C LEU A 297 28.82 -30.20 -29.39
N LEU A 298 27.63 -30.77 -29.63
CA LEU A 298 26.35 -30.09 -29.59
C LEU A 298 25.48 -30.71 -28.50
N THR A 299 24.66 -29.91 -27.84
CA THR A 299 23.75 -30.38 -26.79
C THR A 299 22.39 -29.75 -26.90
N VAL A 300 21.34 -30.54 -26.65
CA VAL A 300 19.95 -30.04 -26.60
C VAL A 300 19.33 -30.43 -25.28
N SER A 301 18.84 -29.44 -24.54
CA SER A 301 18.16 -29.64 -23.27
C SER A 301 16.83 -30.37 -23.49
N GLN A 302 16.52 -31.31 -22.58
CA GLN A 302 15.36 -32.18 -22.69
C GLN A 302 14.37 -31.94 -21.55
N GLU A 303 13.09 -32.16 -21.82
CA GLU A 303 12.01 -32.23 -20.84
C GLU A 303 11.49 -33.67 -20.75
N ILE A 304 11.15 -34.12 -19.55
CA ILE A 304 10.53 -35.43 -19.30
C ILE A 304 9.09 -35.21 -18.85
N SER A 305 8.13 -35.71 -19.62
CA SER A 305 6.72 -35.70 -19.26
C SER A 305 6.17 -37.11 -19.11
N LEU A 306 5.00 -37.23 -18.48
CA LEU A 306 4.25 -38.47 -18.41
C LEU A 306 2.93 -38.30 -19.14
N ASN A 307 2.65 -39.19 -20.08
CA ASN A 307 1.38 -39.22 -20.78
C ASN A 307 0.24 -39.56 -19.82
N GLU A 308 -0.81 -38.74 -19.78
CA GLU A 308 -1.92 -38.92 -18.82
C GLU A 308 -2.74 -40.19 -19.06
N LEU A 309 -2.85 -40.64 -20.31
CA LEU A 309 -3.68 -41.78 -20.70
C LEU A 309 -2.90 -43.10 -20.67
N THR A 310 -1.70 -43.11 -21.23
CA THR A 310 -0.90 -44.35 -21.36
C THR A 310 0.07 -44.54 -20.20
N HIS A 311 0.33 -43.49 -19.43
CA HIS A 311 1.42 -43.45 -18.44
C HIS A 311 2.80 -43.77 -19.03
N ALA A 312 2.99 -43.58 -20.34
CA ALA A 312 4.30 -43.64 -20.97
C ALA A 312 5.12 -42.41 -20.56
N ILE A 313 6.43 -42.60 -20.37
CA ILE A 313 7.36 -41.49 -20.22
C ILE A 313 7.74 -41.01 -21.63
N GLU A 314 7.67 -39.70 -21.83
CA GLU A 314 8.01 -39.06 -23.10
C GLU A 314 9.09 -38.01 -22.83
N VAL A 315 10.19 -38.10 -23.56
CA VAL A 315 11.31 -37.16 -23.51
C VAL A 315 11.32 -36.35 -24.80
N ARG A 316 11.36 -35.03 -24.65
CA ARG A 316 11.26 -34.06 -25.76
C ARG A 316 12.38 -33.02 -25.68
N PRO A 317 12.83 -32.45 -26.80
CA PRO A 317 13.69 -31.28 -26.76
C PRO A 317 12.90 -30.08 -26.22
N ARG A 318 13.58 -29.18 -25.51
CA ARG A 318 13.02 -27.89 -25.12
C ARG A 318 13.12 -26.92 -26.29
N MET A 319 11.99 -26.54 -26.87
CA MET A 319 11.95 -25.72 -28.09
C MET A 319 12.46 -24.28 -27.89
N GLU A 320 12.38 -23.75 -26.67
CA GLU A 320 12.81 -22.38 -26.35
C GLU A 320 14.28 -22.31 -25.93
N ALA A 321 14.93 -23.45 -25.71
CA ALA A 321 16.33 -23.49 -25.29
C ALA A 321 17.22 -23.63 -26.52
N ASP A 322 18.08 -22.65 -26.74
CA ASP A 322 19.07 -22.71 -27.82
C ASP A 322 20.00 -23.93 -27.65
N PRO A 323 20.39 -24.58 -28.75
CA PRO A 323 21.37 -25.65 -28.68
C PRO A 323 22.68 -25.20 -28.04
N GLY A 324 23.15 -25.95 -27.04
CA GLY A 324 24.40 -25.66 -26.35
C GLY A 324 25.62 -26.15 -27.13
N LEU A 325 26.65 -25.30 -27.21
CA LEU A 325 27.96 -25.62 -27.80
C LEU A 325 28.99 -25.99 -26.72
N GLU A 326 29.66 -27.11 -26.89
CA GLU A 326 30.53 -27.71 -25.89
C GLU A 326 32.01 -27.32 -26.06
N LEU A 327 32.33 -26.07 -25.74
CA LEU A 327 33.67 -25.49 -25.96
C LEU A 327 34.66 -25.81 -24.84
N ASP A 328 34.23 -25.80 -23.57
CA ASP A 328 35.13 -25.94 -22.42
C ASP A 328 35.93 -27.26 -22.44
N ALA A 329 35.30 -28.34 -22.90
CA ALA A 329 35.94 -29.65 -23.01
C ALA A 329 37.04 -29.64 -24.10
N LEU A 330 36.85 -28.87 -25.17
CA LEU A 330 37.78 -28.73 -26.29
C LEU A 330 38.95 -27.81 -25.92
N ASP A 331 38.65 -26.69 -25.25
CA ASP A 331 39.64 -25.74 -24.73
C ASP A 331 40.60 -26.42 -23.74
N LYS A 332 40.07 -27.24 -22.83
CA LYS A 332 40.89 -28.05 -21.91
C LYS A 332 41.78 -29.08 -22.59
N MET A 333 41.47 -29.48 -23.82
CA MET A 333 42.30 -30.35 -24.65
C MET A 333 43.32 -29.59 -25.50
N GLY A 334 43.32 -28.25 -25.43
CA GLY A 334 44.24 -27.38 -26.17
C GLY A 334 43.96 -27.36 -27.68
N LEU A 335 42.69 -27.52 -28.08
CA LEU A 335 42.28 -27.44 -29.48
C LEU A 335 42.22 -25.97 -29.93
N GLY A 336 42.65 -25.69 -31.17
CA GLY A 336 42.77 -24.33 -31.67
C GLY A 336 41.49 -23.80 -32.33
N VAL A 337 41.40 -22.47 -32.48
CA VAL A 337 40.42 -21.81 -33.36
C VAL A 337 38.95 -22.05 -32.97
N LEU A 338 38.69 -22.20 -31.66
CA LEU A 338 37.38 -22.49 -31.10
C LEU A 338 36.33 -21.41 -31.43
N ASP A 339 36.69 -20.13 -31.35
CA ASP A 339 35.77 -19.02 -31.62
C ASP A 339 35.27 -19.01 -33.07
N GLN A 340 36.15 -19.35 -34.04
CA GLN A 340 35.73 -19.41 -35.44
C GLN A 340 34.74 -20.55 -35.69
N TRP A 341 34.98 -21.72 -35.09
CA TRP A 341 34.04 -22.84 -35.18
C TRP A 341 32.71 -22.50 -34.50
N ARG A 342 32.76 -21.87 -33.33
CA ARG A 342 31.60 -21.39 -32.59
C ARG A 342 30.74 -20.45 -33.44
N SER A 343 31.30 -19.34 -33.92
CA SER A 343 30.53 -18.35 -34.69
C SER A 343 29.93 -18.94 -35.97
N ALA A 344 30.64 -19.84 -36.64
CA ALA A 344 30.11 -20.51 -37.82
C ALA A 344 28.96 -21.48 -37.47
N THR A 345 29.05 -22.16 -36.33
CA THR A 345 28.02 -23.08 -35.85
C THR A 345 26.78 -22.33 -35.38
N GLU A 346 26.94 -21.25 -34.60
CA GLU A 346 25.83 -20.38 -34.16
C GLU A 346 25.09 -19.81 -35.38
N LYS A 347 25.82 -19.35 -36.41
CA LYS A 347 25.22 -18.90 -37.66
C LYS A 347 24.44 -20.01 -38.37
N PHE A 348 25.01 -21.21 -38.49
CA PHE A 348 24.34 -22.35 -39.11
C PHE A 348 23.06 -22.73 -38.37
N LEU A 349 23.11 -22.77 -37.03
CA LEU A 349 21.94 -23.08 -36.20
C LEU A 349 20.86 -21.99 -36.31
N GLY A 350 21.24 -20.71 -36.42
CA GLY A 350 20.29 -19.61 -36.61
C GLY A 350 19.62 -19.56 -37.99
N GLU A 351 20.22 -20.20 -39.02
CA GLU A 351 19.66 -20.29 -40.37
C GLU A 351 18.66 -21.48 -40.53
N LEU A 352 18.52 -22.32 -39.50
CA LEU A 352 17.55 -23.42 -39.46
C LEU A 352 16.13 -22.89 -39.18
N GLU A 353 15.50 -22.25 -40.16
CA GLU A 353 14.18 -21.60 -39.99
C GLU A 353 13.00 -22.59 -39.87
N GLU A 354 13.09 -23.81 -40.43
CA GLU A 354 11.99 -24.81 -40.45
C GLU A 354 12.31 -26.12 -39.68
N GLU A 355 13.58 -26.46 -39.45
CA GLU A 355 14.00 -27.72 -38.79
C GLU A 355 14.86 -27.45 -37.55
N SER A 356 14.33 -27.72 -36.35
CA SER A 356 15.15 -27.65 -35.12
C SER A 356 16.24 -28.72 -35.09
N LEU A 357 17.38 -28.43 -34.45
CA LEU A 357 18.48 -29.39 -34.25
C LEU A 357 17.97 -30.73 -33.71
N SER A 358 18.14 -31.82 -34.47
CA SER A 358 17.64 -33.15 -34.13
C SER A 358 18.68 -34.24 -34.37
N PRO A 359 18.90 -35.16 -33.40
CA PRO A 359 19.84 -36.27 -33.56
C PRO A 359 19.37 -37.30 -34.62
N PHE A 360 18.12 -37.21 -35.08
CA PHE A 360 17.55 -38.13 -36.09
C PHE A 360 17.62 -37.57 -37.51
N ALA A 361 18.02 -36.30 -37.66
CA ALA A 361 18.08 -35.54 -38.90
C ALA A 361 19.54 -35.10 -39.18
N PRO A 362 20.37 -35.92 -39.89
CA PRO A 362 21.79 -35.66 -40.09
C PRO A 362 22.12 -34.29 -40.69
N GLU A 363 21.24 -33.77 -41.54
CA GLU A 363 21.29 -32.43 -42.13
C GLU A 363 21.38 -31.32 -41.07
N THR A 364 20.79 -31.51 -39.89
CA THR A 364 20.74 -30.49 -38.83
C THR A 364 22.03 -30.43 -37.98
N PHE A 365 22.89 -31.45 -38.02
CA PHE A 365 24.10 -31.48 -37.18
C PHE A 365 25.39 -31.88 -37.91
N ALA A 366 25.34 -32.61 -39.03
CA ALA A 366 26.55 -33.06 -39.72
C ALA A 366 27.42 -31.90 -40.25
N PRO A 367 26.87 -30.80 -40.82
CA PRO A 367 27.69 -29.67 -41.27
C PRO A 367 28.58 -29.04 -40.18
N PRO A 368 28.07 -28.65 -38.99
CA PRO A 368 28.92 -28.09 -37.94
C PRO A 368 29.91 -29.11 -37.34
N LEU A 369 29.57 -30.40 -37.28
CA LEU A 369 30.52 -31.44 -36.84
C LEU A 369 31.67 -31.66 -37.85
N ARG A 370 31.36 -31.65 -39.15
CA ARG A 370 32.37 -31.75 -40.21
C ARG A 370 33.28 -30.51 -40.20
N GLN A 371 32.71 -29.34 -39.94
CA GLN A 371 33.49 -28.11 -39.79
C GLN A 371 34.39 -28.14 -38.54
N ALA A 372 33.91 -28.71 -37.42
CA ALA A 372 34.73 -28.93 -36.23
C ALA A 372 35.98 -29.77 -36.53
N ALA A 373 35.82 -30.86 -37.28
CA ALA A 373 36.97 -31.66 -37.73
C ALA A 373 37.93 -30.82 -38.58
N ALA A 374 37.42 -30.02 -39.52
CA ALA A 374 38.27 -29.24 -40.41
C ALA A 374 39.05 -28.09 -39.71
N LEU A 375 38.52 -27.53 -38.62
CA LEU A 375 39.10 -26.34 -37.97
C LEU A 375 39.92 -26.64 -36.71
N LEU A 376 39.50 -27.61 -35.88
CA LEU A 376 39.98 -27.71 -34.51
C LEU A 376 41.30 -28.49 -34.36
N ASP A 377 41.57 -29.44 -35.26
CA ASP A 377 42.79 -30.23 -35.25
C ASP A 377 43.21 -30.65 -36.67
N PRO A 378 44.49 -30.53 -37.07
CA PRO A 378 44.94 -30.85 -38.42
C PRO A 378 44.71 -32.31 -38.83
N ASP A 379 44.76 -33.25 -37.87
CA ASP A 379 44.61 -34.68 -38.11
C ASP A 379 43.20 -35.19 -37.78
N ALA A 380 42.25 -34.27 -37.57
CA ALA A 380 40.89 -34.63 -37.20
C ALA A 380 40.16 -35.41 -38.29
N VAL A 381 39.27 -36.29 -37.85
CA VAL A 381 38.41 -37.07 -38.76
C VAL A 381 36.97 -37.03 -38.30
N TYR A 382 36.08 -36.68 -39.23
CA TYR A 382 34.65 -36.95 -39.12
C TYR A 382 34.37 -38.37 -39.64
N LEU A 383 34.07 -39.30 -38.72
CA LEU A 383 33.99 -40.73 -39.03
C LEU A 383 32.87 -41.12 -40.01
N PRO A 384 31.67 -40.50 -40.00
CA PRO A 384 30.61 -40.86 -40.95
C PRO A 384 31.02 -40.70 -42.43
N ASP A 385 31.97 -39.81 -42.73
CA ASP A 385 32.50 -39.66 -44.10
C ASP A 385 33.52 -40.76 -44.47
N GLN A 386 34.12 -41.47 -43.49
CA GLN A 386 35.12 -42.51 -43.70
C GLN A 386 34.58 -43.94 -43.55
N ASP A 387 33.71 -44.17 -42.56
CA ASP A 387 33.10 -45.48 -42.27
C ASP A 387 31.58 -45.34 -42.07
N PRO A 388 30.81 -45.24 -43.17
CA PRO A 388 29.35 -45.15 -43.09
C PRO A 388 28.68 -46.45 -42.63
N ALA A 389 29.42 -47.53 -42.33
CA ALA A 389 28.86 -48.82 -41.93
C ALA A 389 28.57 -48.92 -40.41
N GLN A 390 29.03 -47.96 -39.59
CA GLN A 390 28.77 -47.92 -38.15
C GLN A 390 28.16 -46.58 -37.68
N PRO A 391 26.99 -46.17 -38.21
CA PRO A 391 26.34 -44.94 -37.77
C PRO A 391 25.89 -45.05 -36.32
N GLY A 392 26.02 -43.97 -35.54
CA GLY A 392 25.40 -43.85 -34.22
C GLY A 392 26.17 -44.49 -33.05
N ILE A 393 27.43 -44.92 -33.25
CA ILE A 393 28.29 -45.45 -32.17
C ILE A 393 29.32 -44.38 -31.75
N ILE A 394 29.47 -44.16 -30.44
CA ILE A 394 30.47 -43.24 -29.91
C ILE A 394 31.87 -43.79 -30.22
N PRO A 395 32.77 -42.99 -30.83
CA PRO A 395 34.09 -43.46 -31.22
C PRO A 395 34.95 -43.97 -30.04
N SER A 396 35.92 -44.84 -30.34
CA SER A 396 36.96 -45.21 -29.36
C SER A 396 37.91 -44.04 -29.12
N ILE A 397 38.35 -43.86 -27.86
CA ILE A 397 39.31 -42.82 -27.52
C ILE A 397 40.68 -43.22 -28.08
N GLU A 398 41.22 -42.38 -28.97
CA GLU A 398 42.52 -42.55 -29.60
C GLU A 398 43.31 -41.23 -29.63
N THR A 399 44.57 -41.27 -30.06
CA THR A 399 45.43 -40.08 -30.14
C THR A 399 45.03 -39.12 -31.26
N GLN A 400 44.31 -39.62 -32.26
CA GLN A 400 43.73 -38.82 -33.34
C GLN A 400 42.40 -38.21 -32.89
N PHE A 401 42.14 -36.94 -33.21
CA PHE A 401 40.87 -36.30 -32.92
C PHE A 401 39.77 -36.88 -33.82
N ARG A 402 38.78 -37.56 -33.24
CA ARG A 402 37.70 -38.21 -33.99
C ARG A 402 36.35 -37.67 -33.56
N ILE A 403 35.49 -37.42 -34.53
CA ILE A 403 34.13 -36.92 -34.32
C ILE A 403 33.16 -37.91 -34.98
N GLY A 404 32.24 -38.47 -34.18
CA GLY A 404 31.15 -39.33 -34.65
C GLY A 404 29.82 -38.59 -34.78
N ASP A 405 28.78 -39.28 -35.25
CA ASP A 405 27.38 -38.82 -35.34
C ASP A 405 26.49 -39.36 -34.21
N ALA A 406 27.06 -40.14 -33.28
CA ALA A 406 26.31 -40.71 -32.17
C ALA A 406 25.67 -39.63 -31.29
N PHE A 407 24.56 -40.01 -30.65
CA PHE A 407 23.90 -39.21 -29.63
C PHE A 407 23.69 -40.00 -28.34
N ALA A 408 23.57 -39.31 -27.22
CA ALA A 408 23.26 -39.90 -25.93
C ALA A 408 22.47 -38.95 -25.04
N PHE A 409 21.50 -39.52 -24.31
CA PHE A 409 20.80 -38.86 -23.23
C PHE A 409 21.59 -39.04 -21.94
N PHE A 410 21.92 -37.96 -21.26
CA PHE A 410 22.58 -38.03 -19.97
C PHE A 410 22.16 -36.88 -19.06
N GLN A 411 22.13 -37.16 -17.77
CA GLN A 411 21.86 -36.19 -16.71
C GLN A 411 23.16 -35.46 -16.38
N ARG A 412 23.09 -34.14 -16.25
CA ARG A 412 24.20 -33.30 -15.80
C ARG A 412 23.72 -32.19 -14.85
N GLU A 413 24.66 -31.53 -14.19
CA GLU A 413 24.38 -30.28 -13.49
C GLU A 413 24.11 -29.19 -14.53
N ARG A 414 23.01 -28.46 -14.37
CA ARG A 414 22.64 -27.36 -15.26
C ARG A 414 23.76 -26.35 -15.23
N ARG A 415 24.39 -26.16 -16.38
CA ARG A 415 25.41 -25.12 -16.52
C ARG A 415 24.76 -23.77 -16.29
N ALA A 416 25.54 -22.81 -15.84
CA ALA A 416 25.16 -21.40 -15.85
C ALA A 416 25.00 -20.85 -17.28
N THR A 417 24.65 -21.67 -18.27
CA THR A 417 24.55 -21.30 -19.69
C THR A 417 23.62 -20.12 -19.89
N GLN A 418 22.45 -20.11 -19.25
CA GLN A 418 21.53 -18.96 -19.32
C GLN A 418 22.17 -17.68 -18.78
N LEU A 419 22.77 -17.73 -17.58
CA LEU A 419 23.42 -16.55 -17.01
C LEU A 419 24.57 -16.07 -17.91
N MET A 420 25.37 -17.00 -18.42
CA MET A 420 26.49 -16.69 -19.31
C MET A 420 26.02 -16.10 -20.64
N GLU A 421 24.91 -16.56 -21.17
CA GLU A 421 24.27 -16.05 -22.38
C GLU A 421 23.64 -14.67 -22.13
N ASP A 422 22.92 -14.49 -21.03
CA ASP A 422 22.38 -13.20 -20.60
C ASP A 422 23.50 -12.16 -20.43
N LEU A 423 24.62 -12.56 -19.81
CA LEU A 423 25.81 -11.72 -19.64
C LEU A 423 26.45 -11.34 -20.99
N ARG A 424 26.50 -12.29 -21.94
CA ARG A 424 26.99 -12.02 -23.31
C ARG A 424 26.07 -11.10 -24.09
N GLN A 425 24.75 -11.30 -24.01
CA GLN A 425 23.78 -10.42 -24.64
C GLN A 425 23.87 -9.01 -24.05
N PHE A 426 24.01 -8.92 -22.72
CA PHE A 426 24.16 -7.64 -22.03
C PHE A 426 25.47 -6.94 -22.42
N ARG A 427 26.57 -7.69 -22.59
CA ARG A 427 27.82 -7.19 -23.15
C ARG A 427 27.65 -6.67 -24.58
N ALA A 428 27.04 -7.45 -25.47
CA ALA A 428 26.81 -7.04 -26.85
C ALA A 428 25.98 -5.75 -26.92
N LEU A 429 24.94 -5.61 -26.08
CA LEU A 429 24.15 -4.37 -25.99
C LEU A 429 24.96 -3.15 -25.52
N LEU A 430 26.02 -3.34 -24.75
CA LEU A 430 26.92 -2.28 -24.31
C LEU A 430 28.00 -1.94 -25.35
N GLU A 431 28.47 -2.94 -26.10
CA GLU A 431 29.54 -2.80 -27.10
C GLU A 431 29.00 -2.33 -28.48
N ASP A 432 27.82 -2.80 -28.93
CA ASP A 432 27.21 -2.50 -30.24
C ASP A 432 26.33 -1.23 -30.26
N GLY A 433 26.10 -0.58 -29.12
CA GLY A 433 25.22 0.58 -29.02
C GLY A 433 25.76 1.82 -29.75
N GLU A 434 25.25 2.13 -30.94
CA GLU A 434 25.50 3.41 -31.64
C GLU A 434 24.98 4.63 -30.85
N GLU A 435 24.06 4.43 -29.90
CA GLU A 435 23.61 5.42 -28.93
C GLU A 435 24.08 5.03 -27.53
N THR A 436 24.50 6.02 -26.72
CA THR A 436 24.80 5.82 -25.30
C THR A 436 23.56 5.32 -24.58
N THR A 437 23.44 4.00 -24.41
CA THR A 437 22.38 3.37 -23.62
C THR A 437 22.49 3.85 -22.17
N GLU A 438 21.58 4.73 -21.73
CA GLU A 438 21.51 5.16 -20.33
C GLU A 438 21.20 3.95 -19.44
N LEU A 439 22.11 3.66 -18.51
CA LEU A 439 21.93 2.56 -17.55
C LEU A 439 20.75 2.88 -16.62
N PRO A 440 19.90 1.89 -16.28
CA PRO A 440 18.89 2.08 -15.25
C PRO A 440 19.52 2.58 -13.95
N LYS A 441 18.92 3.59 -13.30
CA LYS A 441 19.47 4.23 -12.10
C LYS A 441 19.90 3.25 -11.00
N ALA A 442 19.19 2.12 -10.86
CA ALA A 442 19.55 1.06 -9.91
C ALA A 442 20.87 0.37 -10.28
N VAL A 443 21.08 0.06 -11.57
CA VAL A 443 22.33 -0.54 -12.06
C VAL A 443 23.47 0.47 -11.98
N ALA A 444 23.24 1.71 -12.42
CA ALA A 444 24.21 2.79 -12.30
C ALA A 444 24.67 3.00 -10.84
N SER A 445 23.76 2.92 -9.87
CA SER A 445 24.10 3.06 -8.45
C SER A 445 25.06 2.00 -7.89
N LEU A 446 25.22 0.85 -8.56
CA LEU A 446 26.20 -0.19 -8.20
C LEU A 446 27.61 0.14 -8.72
N LEU A 447 27.71 1.05 -9.68
CA LEU A 447 28.93 1.38 -10.43
C LEU A 447 29.51 2.74 -10.02
N VAL A 448 28.75 3.52 -9.25
CA VAL A 448 29.15 4.82 -8.71
C VAL A 448 29.75 4.64 -7.31
N GLU A 449 30.77 5.43 -7.00
CA GLU A 449 31.38 5.42 -5.66
C GLU A 449 30.39 5.92 -4.60
N PRO A 450 30.37 5.31 -3.40
CA PRO A 450 29.45 5.71 -2.35
C PRO A 450 29.67 7.17 -1.94
N ALA A 451 28.57 7.89 -1.73
CA ALA A 451 28.63 9.29 -1.34
C ALA A 451 29.29 9.46 0.05
N ASN A 452 30.18 10.45 0.17
CA ASN A 452 30.86 10.78 1.43
C ASN A 452 30.00 11.60 2.41
N ALA A 453 28.77 11.96 2.02
CA ALA A 453 27.84 12.76 2.81
C ALA A 453 26.44 12.14 2.77
N VAL A 454 25.75 12.19 3.91
CA VAL A 454 24.34 11.77 4.02
C VAL A 454 23.46 12.93 3.58
N SER A 455 22.69 12.76 2.52
CA SER A 455 21.62 13.70 2.15
C SER A 455 20.34 13.37 2.91
N GLU A 456 19.72 14.37 3.54
CA GLU A 456 18.33 14.27 3.98
C GLU A 456 17.44 14.45 2.74
N GLU A 457 16.79 13.36 2.33
CA GLU A 457 15.87 13.35 1.20
C GLU A 457 14.44 13.65 1.70
N GLU A 458 13.72 14.51 0.98
CA GLU A 458 12.29 14.74 1.21
C GLU A 458 11.49 13.59 0.60
N TYR A 459 10.74 12.89 1.44
CA TYR A 459 9.87 11.80 1.01
C TYR A 459 8.46 12.30 0.70
N PRO A 460 7.79 11.75 -0.32
CA PRO A 460 6.42 12.12 -0.63
C PRO A 460 5.48 11.67 0.50
N GLU A 461 4.50 12.51 0.82
CA GLU A 461 3.43 12.18 1.76
C GLU A 461 2.26 11.50 1.04
N PHE A 462 1.63 10.54 1.70
CA PHE A 462 0.46 9.83 1.20
C PHE A 462 -0.80 10.25 1.96
N ARG A 463 -1.92 10.43 1.24
CA ARG A 463 -3.22 10.76 1.84
C ARG A 463 -4.05 9.50 2.15
N GLY A 464 -5.05 9.64 3.02
CA GLY A 464 -6.03 8.57 3.27
C GLY A 464 -5.68 7.52 4.33
N ILE A 465 -4.67 7.79 5.16
CA ILE A 465 -4.19 6.88 6.18
C ILE A 465 -4.28 7.59 7.53
N SER A 466 -5.05 7.05 8.47
CA SER A 466 -5.17 7.68 9.80
C SER A 466 -3.82 7.67 10.52
N SER A 467 -3.36 8.86 10.89
CA SER A 467 -2.45 9.13 12.01
C SER A 467 -1.07 8.46 11.99
N ILE A 468 -0.29 8.60 10.91
CA ILE A 468 1.15 8.29 10.94
C ILE A 468 1.98 9.58 10.81
N PRO A 469 2.47 10.15 11.92
CA PRO A 469 3.24 11.41 11.90
C PRO A 469 4.47 11.32 11.00
N GLY A 470 4.57 12.23 10.02
CA GLY A 470 5.66 12.34 9.06
C GLY A 470 5.58 11.37 7.86
N VAL A 471 4.47 10.64 7.71
CA VAL A 471 4.22 9.72 6.58
C VAL A 471 2.92 10.10 5.86
N THR A 472 1.96 10.65 6.59
CA THR A 472 0.59 10.89 6.12
C THR A 472 0.14 12.29 6.47
N THR A 473 -0.58 12.96 5.57
CA THR A 473 -1.23 14.24 5.89
C THR A 473 -2.70 14.02 6.24
N SER A 474 -3.15 14.77 7.24
CA SER A 474 -4.58 14.93 7.53
C SER A 474 -5.19 16.11 6.76
N SER A 475 -4.40 16.85 5.97
CA SER A 475 -4.87 17.97 5.14
C SER A 475 -5.60 17.51 3.88
N GLY A 476 -5.48 16.22 3.52
CA GLY A 476 -5.96 15.68 2.25
C GLY A 476 -5.01 15.92 1.07
N GLU A 477 -3.83 16.49 1.33
CA GLU A 477 -2.76 16.73 0.35
C GLU A 477 -1.78 15.55 0.33
N GLY A 478 -1.36 15.08 -0.84
CA GLY A 478 -0.43 13.96 -0.95
C GLY A 478 -0.81 12.98 -2.07
N LYS A 479 0.07 12.02 -2.33
CA LYS A 479 -0.18 10.98 -3.34
C LYS A 479 -1.14 9.91 -2.82
N ASP A 480 -1.80 9.21 -3.73
CA ASP A 480 -2.65 8.07 -3.40
C ASP A 480 -1.83 6.80 -3.15
N LEU A 481 -2.22 6.03 -2.14
CA LEU A 481 -1.64 4.74 -1.80
C LEU A 481 -2.65 3.63 -2.07
N PHE A 482 -2.30 2.68 -2.95
CA PHE A 482 -3.21 1.63 -3.42
C PHE A 482 -2.82 0.26 -2.84
N PHE A 483 -3.08 0.08 -1.54
CA PHE A 483 -2.77 -1.17 -0.83
C PHE A 483 -4.05 -1.99 -0.59
N PRO A 484 -4.21 -3.18 -1.21
CA PRO A 484 -5.41 -4.02 -1.00
C PRO A 484 -5.42 -4.77 0.33
N LEU A 485 -4.27 -4.94 1.00
CA LEU A 485 -4.15 -5.65 2.27
C LEU A 485 -3.82 -4.68 3.41
N PRO A 486 -4.22 -4.98 4.67
CA PRO A 486 -3.86 -4.18 5.83
C PRO A 486 -2.34 -3.96 5.95
N PHE A 487 -1.94 -2.75 6.33
CA PHE A 487 -0.54 -2.31 6.37
C PHE A 487 -0.22 -1.50 7.63
N ASN A 488 1.08 -1.31 7.89
CA ASN A 488 1.61 -0.48 8.98
C ASN A 488 2.53 0.63 8.43
N ARG A 489 3.04 1.48 9.33
CA ARG A 489 3.94 2.59 9.00
C ARG A 489 5.16 2.15 8.19
N GLU A 490 5.83 1.11 8.65
CA GLU A 490 7.08 0.65 8.06
C GLU A 490 6.86 0.18 6.61
N GLN A 491 5.70 -0.41 6.30
CA GLN A 491 5.35 -0.81 4.94
C GLN A 491 5.07 0.37 4.01
N VAL A 492 4.51 1.47 4.51
CA VAL A 492 4.31 2.71 3.74
C VAL A 492 5.66 3.38 3.46
N GLU A 493 6.56 3.38 4.45
CA GLU A 493 7.91 3.95 4.31
C GLU A 493 8.72 3.28 3.20
N VAL A 494 8.50 1.98 2.94
CA VAL A 494 9.12 1.29 1.81
C VAL A 494 8.76 1.94 0.48
N VAL A 495 7.47 2.29 0.27
CA VAL A 495 7.02 2.95 -0.97
C VAL A 495 7.54 4.38 -1.05
N GLN A 496 7.52 5.13 0.06
CA GLN A 496 8.10 6.47 0.14
C GLN A 496 9.57 6.48 -0.30
N ARG A 497 10.35 5.53 0.22
CA ARG A 497 11.76 5.39 -0.15
C ARG A 497 11.94 4.97 -1.61
N LEU A 498 11.11 4.08 -2.14
CA LEU A 498 11.19 3.66 -3.55
C LEU A 498 10.76 4.74 -4.56
N GLU A 499 10.01 5.76 -4.13
CA GLU A 499 9.67 6.92 -5.00
C GLU A 499 10.86 7.87 -5.18
N VAL A 500 11.79 7.89 -4.23
CA VAL A 500 12.98 8.76 -4.26
C VAL A 500 14.23 7.98 -4.68
N ARG A 501 14.37 6.75 -4.18
CA ARG A 501 15.56 5.92 -4.35
C ARG A 501 15.34 4.83 -5.40
N PRO A 502 16.38 4.49 -6.17
CA PRO A 502 16.31 3.43 -7.17
C PRO A 502 16.18 2.03 -6.57
N GLY A 503 16.46 1.84 -5.27
CA GLY A 503 16.35 0.55 -4.60
C GLY A 503 16.23 0.67 -3.08
N VAL A 504 15.55 -0.30 -2.46
CA VAL A 504 15.34 -0.39 -1.01
C VAL A 504 15.48 -1.84 -0.56
N VAL A 505 16.25 -2.07 0.51
CA VAL A 505 16.37 -3.37 1.17
C VAL A 505 15.45 -3.41 2.38
N VAL A 506 14.54 -4.39 2.42
CA VAL A 506 13.58 -4.56 3.52
C VAL A 506 13.90 -5.84 4.29
N GLN A 507 14.31 -5.70 5.55
CA GLN A 507 14.57 -6.82 6.45
C GLN A 507 13.51 -6.86 7.56
N GLY A 508 13.14 -8.07 7.98
CA GLY A 508 12.13 -8.29 9.02
C GLY A 508 12.18 -9.72 9.55
N PRO A 509 11.78 -9.97 10.80
CA PRO A 509 11.63 -11.32 11.35
C PRO A 509 10.63 -12.18 10.54
N PRO A 510 10.71 -13.52 10.62
CA PRO A 510 9.69 -14.37 10.03
C PRO A 510 8.30 -14.06 10.62
N GLY A 511 7.27 -13.99 9.77
CA GLY A 511 5.89 -13.71 10.20
C GLY A 511 5.49 -12.23 10.22
N THR A 512 6.38 -11.27 9.96
CA THR A 512 6.06 -9.83 10.00
C THR A 512 5.41 -9.30 8.72
N GLY A 513 4.65 -10.15 8.00
CA GLY A 513 3.86 -9.72 6.84
C GLY A 513 4.65 -9.37 5.58
N LYS A 514 5.90 -9.81 5.39
CA LYS A 514 6.70 -9.51 4.18
C LYS A 514 5.98 -9.83 2.87
N THR A 515 5.31 -10.98 2.80
CA THR A 515 4.52 -11.35 1.62
C THR A 515 3.35 -10.40 1.39
N HIS A 516 2.73 -9.88 2.47
CA HIS A 516 1.70 -8.84 2.36
C HIS A 516 2.30 -7.52 1.86
N THR A 517 3.48 -7.13 2.36
CA THR A 517 4.21 -5.95 1.90
C THR A 517 4.49 -6.03 0.39
N ILE A 518 4.99 -7.18 -0.09
CA ILE A 518 5.26 -7.37 -1.52
C ILE A 518 3.97 -7.29 -2.35
N ALA A 519 2.89 -7.95 -1.92
CA ALA A 519 1.60 -7.88 -2.62
C ALA A 519 1.02 -6.46 -2.69
N ASN A 520 1.17 -5.69 -1.61
CA ASN A 520 0.77 -4.28 -1.54
C ASN A 520 1.59 -3.41 -2.48
N ILE A 521 2.92 -3.57 -2.51
CA ILE A 521 3.80 -2.84 -3.43
C ILE A 521 3.50 -3.16 -4.90
N ILE A 522 3.30 -4.45 -5.23
CA ILE A 522 2.91 -4.88 -6.58
C ILE A 522 1.60 -4.20 -6.99
N SER A 523 0.59 -4.26 -6.12
CA SER A 523 -0.72 -3.67 -6.40
C SER A 523 -0.65 -2.16 -6.58
N HIS A 524 0.15 -1.47 -5.76
CA HIS A 524 0.37 -0.04 -5.87
C HIS A 524 1.01 0.34 -7.21
N TYR A 525 2.07 -0.34 -7.63
CA TYR A 525 2.72 -0.03 -8.89
C TYR A 525 1.89 -0.41 -10.11
N LEU A 526 1.13 -1.51 -10.05
CA LEU A 526 0.20 -1.86 -11.11
C LEU A 526 -0.93 -0.83 -11.23
N ALA A 527 -1.45 -0.30 -10.12
CA ALA A 527 -2.44 0.78 -10.13
C ALA A 527 -1.89 2.08 -10.76
N LEU A 528 -0.59 2.35 -10.59
CA LEU A 528 0.11 3.45 -11.25
C LEU A 528 0.50 3.16 -12.72
N GLY A 529 0.07 2.02 -13.28
CA GLY A 529 0.38 1.62 -14.66
C GLY A 529 1.82 1.16 -14.89
N LYS A 530 2.59 0.89 -13.82
CA LYS A 530 3.97 0.40 -13.93
C LYS A 530 3.99 -1.13 -14.12
N ARG A 531 5.07 -1.64 -14.73
CA ARG A 531 5.34 -3.08 -14.87
C ARG A 531 6.22 -3.53 -13.71
N VAL A 532 5.91 -4.70 -13.14
CA VAL A 532 6.63 -5.25 -11.99
C VAL A 532 7.12 -6.66 -12.31
N LEU A 533 8.44 -6.88 -12.21
CA LEU A 533 9.05 -8.21 -12.25
C LEU A 533 9.29 -8.69 -10.82
N VAL A 534 8.82 -9.89 -10.49
CA VAL A 534 9.05 -10.51 -9.19
C VAL A 534 9.90 -11.75 -9.37
N THR A 535 11.05 -11.77 -8.71
CA THR A 535 11.96 -12.92 -8.70
C THR A 535 12.02 -13.54 -7.30
N SER A 536 12.19 -14.86 -7.24
CA SER A 536 12.40 -15.58 -5.99
C SER A 536 13.29 -16.79 -6.24
N GLN A 537 14.12 -17.15 -5.26
CA GLN A 537 14.92 -18.36 -5.32
C GLN A 537 14.07 -19.64 -5.37
N LYS A 538 12.82 -19.60 -4.86
CA LYS A 538 11.95 -20.79 -4.74
C LYS A 538 10.59 -20.55 -5.38
N ALA A 539 10.22 -21.38 -6.35
CA ALA A 539 8.94 -21.31 -7.06
C ALA A 539 7.68 -21.30 -6.16
N PRO A 540 7.59 -22.08 -5.06
CA PRO A 540 6.42 -22.04 -4.18
C PRO A 540 6.15 -20.66 -3.55
N ALA A 541 7.19 -19.84 -3.36
CA ALA A 541 7.01 -18.49 -2.80
C ALA A 541 6.24 -17.57 -3.77
N LEU A 542 6.43 -17.75 -5.08
CA LEU A 542 5.70 -16.98 -6.10
C LEU A 542 4.23 -17.38 -6.17
N ARG A 543 3.90 -18.66 -6.00
CA ARG A 543 2.51 -19.14 -5.94
C ARG A 543 1.76 -18.51 -4.76
N VAL A 544 2.37 -18.55 -3.56
CA VAL A 544 1.79 -17.92 -2.36
C VAL A 544 1.61 -16.42 -2.55
N LEU A 545 2.53 -15.75 -3.23
CA LEU A 545 2.41 -14.33 -3.54
C LEU A 545 1.26 -14.05 -4.50
N ARG A 546 1.10 -14.86 -5.56
CA ARG A 546 -0.01 -14.73 -6.53
C ARG A 546 -1.36 -14.85 -5.83
N ASP A 547 -1.51 -15.76 -4.88
CA ASP A 547 -2.75 -15.93 -4.12
C ASP A 547 -3.08 -14.73 -3.23
N LYS A 548 -2.09 -13.91 -2.87
CA LYS A 548 -2.28 -12.66 -2.10
C LYS A 548 -2.68 -11.48 -2.97
N LEU A 549 -2.51 -11.55 -4.29
CA LEU A 549 -2.98 -10.50 -5.20
C LEU A 549 -4.51 -10.54 -5.34
N PRO A 550 -5.16 -9.39 -5.57
CA PRO A 550 -6.60 -9.33 -5.85
C PRO A 550 -7.00 -10.19 -7.06
N GLU A 551 -8.16 -10.85 -7.01
CA GLU A 551 -8.64 -11.74 -8.08
C GLU A 551 -8.67 -11.06 -9.46
N ALA A 552 -8.99 -9.77 -9.52
CA ALA A 552 -9.02 -9.01 -10.76
C ALA A 552 -7.63 -8.89 -11.43
N VAL A 553 -6.55 -8.92 -10.64
CA VAL A 553 -5.16 -8.69 -11.05
C VAL A 553 -4.38 -10.00 -11.21
N ARG A 554 -4.80 -11.08 -10.54
CA ARG A 554 -4.14 -12.41 -10.63
C ARG A 554 -3.88 -12.89 -12.07
N PRO A 555 -4.81 -12.75 -13.05
CA PRO A 555 -4.55 -13.15 -14.42
C PRO A 555 -3.46 -12.35 -15.14
N LEU A 556 -3.06 -11.19 -14.60
CA LEU A 556 -1.96 -10.40 -15.12
C LEU A 556 -0.59 -10.86 -14.59
N ALA A 557 -0.58 -11.72 -13.56
CA ALA A 557 0.63 -12.22 -12.92
C ALA A 557 1.05 -13.57 -13.51
N VAL A 558 1.90 -13.52 -14.53
CA VAL A 558 2.49 -14.70 -15.18
C VAL A 558 3.73 -15.16 -14.40
N SER A 559 3.85 -16.47 -14.16
CA SER A 559 5.04 -17.07 -13.54
C SER A 559 5.80 -17.92 -14.59
N LEU A 560 7.02 -17.52 -14.91
CA LEU A 560 7.87 -18.14 -15.94
C LEU A 560 8.83 -19.22 -15.39
N LEU A 561 8.54 -19.82 -14.23
CA LEU A 561 9.47 -20.75 -13.54
C LEU A 561 9.03 -22.22 -13.51
N GLU A 562 7.82 -22.54 -13.96
CA GLU A 562 7.39 -23.93 -14.10
C GLU A 562 7.89 -24.47 -15.43
N SER A 563 8.21 -25.77 -15.49
CA SER A 563 8.52 -26.52 -16.72
C SER A 563 7.75 -25.95 -17.89
N ASP A 564 8.47 -25.58 -18.95
CA ASP A 564 8.07 -24.62 -19.99
C ASP A 564 6.59 -24.76 -20.38
N ARG A 565 6.04 -25.99 -20.47
CA ARG A 565 4.62 -26.25 -20.77
C ARG A 565 3.58 -25.77 -19.75
N ASP A 566 3.79 -25.93 -18.43
CA ASP A 566 2.83 -25.50 -17.40
C ASP A 566 2.88 -23.97 -17.24
N GLY A 567 4.08 -23.38 -17.33
CA GLY A 567 4.27 -21.93 -17.41
C GLY A 567 3.63 -21.34 -18.67
N LEU A 568 3.86 -21.95 -19.83
CA LEU A 568 3.26 -21.56 -21.12
C LEU A 568 1.74 -21.71 -21.11
N LYS A 569 1.19 -22.77 -20.52
CA LYS A 569 -0.26 -22.93 -20.41
C LYS A 569 -0.85 -21.84 -19.53
N GLN A 570 -0.24 -21.54 -18.38
CA GLN A 570 -0.67 -20.42 -17.54
C GLN A 570 -0.53 -19.06 -18.25
N PHE A 571 0.53 -18.88 -19.03
CA PHE A 571 0.72 -17.70 -19.87
C PHE A 571 -0.38 -17.59 -20.93
N GLN A 572 -0.68 -18.68 -21.64
CA GLN A 572 -1.69 -18.73 -22.68
C GLN A 572 -3.09 -18.50 -22.11
N GLU A 573 -3.43 -19.14 -20.98
CA GLU A 573 -4.66 -18.87 -20.24
C GLU A 573 -4.76 -17.40 -19.82
N SER A 574 -3.65 -16.81 -19.36
CA SER A 574 -3.59 -15.39 -19.00
C SER A 574 -3.80 -14.49 -20.22
N VAL A 575 -3.17 -14.80 -21.35
CA VAL A 575 -3.32 -14.08 -22.62
C VAL A 575 -4.75 -14.19 -23.14
N ASP A 576 -5.38 -15.35 -23.05
CA ASP A 576 -6.77 -15.56 -23.45
C ASP A 576 -7.72 -14.73 -22.57
N ILE A 577 -7.53 -14.74 -21.24
CA ILE A 577 -8.32 -13.93 -20.30
C ILE A 577 -8.13 -12.43 -20.58
N ILE A 578 -6.88 -12.00 -20.82
CA ILE A 578 -6.56 -10.60 -21.14
C ILE A 578 -7.18 -10.21 -22.49
N GLY A 579 -7.08 -11.08 -23.49
CA GLY A 579 -7.65 -10.89 -24.83
C GLY A 579 -9.17 -10.78 -24.78
N GLU A 580 -9.85 -11.68 -24.06
CA GLU A 580 -11.30 -11.63 -23.85
C GLU A 580 -11.72 -10.33 -23.14
N LYS A 581 -10.98 -9.93 -22.08
CA LYS A 581 -11.22 -8.65 -21.41
C LYS A 581 -11.03 -7.47 -22.36
N LEU A 582 -9.93 -7.43 -23.11
CA LEU A 582 -9.64 -6.36 -24.09
C LEU A 582 -10.70 -6.24 -25.18
N GLN A 583 -11.26 -7.36 -25.65
CA GLN A 583 -12.33 -7.34 -26.65
C GLN A 583 -13.66 -6.82 -26.09
N ARG A 584 -13.96 -7.09 -24.81
CA ARG A 584 -15.17 -6.60 -24.13
C ARG A 584 -15.01 -5.18 -23.58
N LEU A 585 -13.78 -4.70 -23.47
CA LEU A 585 -13.44 -3.43 -22.84
C LEU A 585 -13.96 -2.23 -23.65
N ARG A 586 -14.85 -1.47 -23.02
CA ARG A 586 -15.29 -0.17 -23.51
C ARG A 586 -14.53 0.91 -22.75
N ARG A 587 -13.51 1.50 -23.39
CA ARG A 587 -12.62 2.48 -22.76
C ARG A 587 -13.36 3.65 -22.10
N HIS A 588 -14.42 4.15 -22.73
CA HIS A 588 -15.19 5.26 -22.16
C HIS A 588 -15.91 4.88 -20.88
N GLU A 589 -16.61 3.74 -20.85
CA GLU A 589 -17.33 3.28 -19.65
C GLU A 589 -16.37 3.01 -18.49
N LEU A 590 -15.19 2.45 -18.78
CA LEU A 590 -14.15 2.30 -17.76
C LEU A 590 -13.60 3.63 -17.27
N GLN A 591 -13.42 4.61 -18.15
CA GLN A 591 -12.95 5.92 -17.73
C GLN A 591 -13.96 6.58 -16.80
N ASP A 592 -15.25 6.48 -17.11
CA ASP A 592 -16.32 6.99 -16.25
C ASP A 592 -16.32 6.26 -14.89
N GLU A 593 -16.10 4.94 -14.87
CA GLU A 593 -15.98 4.16 -13.63
C GLU A 593 -14.75 4.56 -12.81
N ILE A 594 -13.61 4.83 -13.45
CA ILE A 594 -12.39 5.32 -12.78
C ILE A 594 -12.66 6.69 -12.16
N ASP A 595 -13.25 7.62 -12.91
CA ASP A 595 -13.55 8.96 -12.44
C ASP A 595 -14.54 8.91 -11.24
N ASP A 596 -15.58 8.06 -11.31
CA ASP A 596 -16.53 7.83 -10.22
C ASP A 596 -15.85 7.25 -8.95
N LEU A 597 -14.88 6.34 -9.13
CA LEU A 597 -14.11 5.75 -8.04
C LEU A 597 -13.13 6.76 -7.42
N ASP A 598 -12.47 7.59 -8.24
CA ASP A 598 -11.60 8.66 -7.78
C ASP A 598 -12.38 9.69 -6.95
N GLU A 599 -13.58 10.09 -7.41
CA GLU A 599 -14.48 10.95 -6.63
C GLU A 599 -14.94 10.30 -5.31
N GLN A 600 -15.11 8.98 -5.28
CA GLN A 600 -15.42 8.25 -4.05
C GLN A 600 -14.23 8.24 -3.09
N ILE A 601 -13.03 7.95 -3.58
CA ILE A 601 -11.78 7.98 -2.81
C ILE A 601 -11.58 9.37 -2.19
N ASP A 602 -11.73 10.42 -2.99
CA ASP A 602 -11.63 11.80 -2.52
C ASP A 602 -12.63 12.13 -1.41
N ARG A 603 -13.90 11.70 -1.56
CA ARG A 603 -14.92 11.90 -0.53
C ARG A 603 -14.58 11.15 0.75
N LEU A 604 -14.13 9.91 0.66
CA LEU A 604 -13.73 9.09 1.80
C LEU A 604 -12.51 9.70 2.51
N HIS A 605 -11.51 10.18 1.77
CA HIS A 605 -10.35 10.87 2.35
C HIS A 605 -10.77 12.14 3.10
N ARG A 606 -11.68 12.96 2.55
CA ARG A 606 -12.21 14.14 3.25
C ARG A 606 -12.96 13.76 4.53
N GLN A 607 -13.77 12.71 4.48
CA GLN A 607 -14.48 12.20 5.67
C GLN A 607 -13.50 11.70 6.73
N LEU A 608 -12.45 10.97 6.32
CA LEU A 608 -11.42 10.49 7.24
C LEU A 608 -10.69 11.66 7.92
N ALA A 609 -10.29 12.68 7.16
CA ALA A 609 -9.66 13.88 7.70
C ALA A 609 -10.56 14.63 8.71
N LEU A 610 -11.86 14.73 8.43
CA LEU A 610 -12.84 15.31 9.36
C LEU A 610 -12.91 14.50 10.66
N ILE A 611 -13.05 13.18 10.56
CA ILE A 611 -13.11 12.28 11.72
C ILE A 611 -11.82 12.37 12.53
N ASP A 612 -10.64 12.32 11.89
CA ASP A 612 -9.35 12.43 12.56
C ASP A 612 -9.22 13.77 13.31
N THR A 613 -9.70 14.87 12.70
CA THR A 613 -9.72 16.19 13.35
C THR A 613 -10.65 16.22 14.57
N GLU A 614 -11.83 15.59 14.47
CA GLU A 614 -12.75 15.47 15.60
C GLU A 614 -12.18 14.60 16.72
N VAL A 615 -11.55 13.47 16.38
CA VAL A 615 -10.89 12.58 17.34
C VAL A 615 -9.73 13.29 18.04
N ASP A 616 -8.89 14.02 17.31
CA ASP A 616 -7.79 14.80 17.89
C ASP A 616 -8.34 15.92 18.79
N LYS A 617 -9.42 16.60 18.37
CA LYS A 617 -10.09 17.61 19.21
C LYS A 617 -10.61 17.00 20.52
N ILE A 618 -11.26 15.83 20.47
CA ILE A 618 -11.74 15.11 21.66
C ILE A 618 -10.54 14.69 22.54
N GLY A 619 -9.49 14.14 21.93
CA GLY A 619 -8.28 13.72 22.63
C GLY A 619 -7.59 14.88 23.34
N ARG A 620 -7.41 16.02 22.66
CA ARG A 620 -6.86 17.24 23.26
C ARG A 620 -7.77 17.75 24.38
N ALA A 621 -9.08 17.88 24.15
CA ALA A 621 -10.01 18.33 25.18
C ALA A 621 -10.02 17.45 26.43
N ALA A 622 -9.82 16.12 26.28
CA ALA A 622 -9.77 15.19 27.40
C ALA A 622 -8.48 15.28 28.24
N ILE A 623 -7.38 15.81 27.67
CA ILE A 623 -6.06 15.85 28.30
C ILE A 623 -5.66 17.28 28.68
N SER A 624 -6.16 18.29 27.98
CA SER A 624 -5.85 19.69 28.23
C SER A 624 -6.32 20.14 29.62
N PRO A 625 -5.46 20.76 30.42
CA PRO A 625 -5.83 21.23 31.75
C PRO A 625 -6.87 22.36 31.69
N ILE A 626 -7.77 22.36 32.67
CA ILE A 626 -8.85 23.34 32.82
C ILE A 626 -8.38 24.42 33.80
N THR A 627 -8.36 25.67 33.39
CA THR A 627 -8.05 26.82 34.26
C THR A 627 -9.34 27.41 34.81
N LEU A 628 -9.48 27.43 36.13
CA LEU A 628 -10.63 27.99 36.87
C LEU A 628 -10.08 28.91 37.97
N ASP A 629 -10.49 30.19 37.98
CA ASP A 629 -10.10 31.18 38.99
C ASP A 629 -8.58 31.31 39.22
N GLY A 630 -7.78 31.09 38.18
CA GLY A 630 -6.31 31.15 38.22
C GLY A 630 -5.63 29.84 38.62
N ASP A 631 -6.39 28.82 39.04
CA ASP A 631 -5.89 27.48 39.33
C ASP A 631 -6.05 26.54 38.14
N THR A 632 -5.02 25.72 37.90
CA THR A 632 -4.98 24.76 36.81
C THR A 632 -5.33 23.36 37.30
N TYR A 633 -6.38 22.77 36.75
CA TYR A 633 -6.88 21.44 37.10
C TYR A 633 -6.64 20.45 35.96
N GLU A 634 -6.02 19.32 36.26
CA GLU A 634 -6.01 18.20 35.31
C GLU A 634 -7.41 17.60 35.16
N PRO A 635 -7.87 17.26 33.93
CA PRO A 635 -9.23 16.78 33.68
C PRO A 635 -9.59 15.56 34.52
N MET A 636 -8.66 14.61 34.69
CA MET A 636 -8.88 13.42 35.52
C MET A 636 -9.11 13.76 37.00
N ARG A 637 -8.43 14.79 37.52
CA ARG A 637 -8.61 15.26 38.89
C ARG A 637 -9.95 15.97 39.05
N ALA A 638 -10.30 16.85 38.10
CA ALA A 638 -11.58 17.54 38.08
C ALA A 638 -12.77 16.56 38.03
N ALA A 639 -12.72 15.56 37.13
CA ALA A 639 -13.75 14.53 37.01
C ALA A 639 -13.92 13.71 38.31
N ARG A 640 -12.81 13.34 38.99
CA ARG A 640 -12.88 12.66 40.29
C ARG A 640 -13.49 13.54 41.37
N MET A 641 -13.20 14.84 41.38
CA MET A 641 -13.78 15.79 42.34
C MET A 641 -15.29 15.91 42.18
N VAL A 642 -15.78 16.01 40.94
CA VAL A 642 -17.22 16.06 40.62
C VAL A 642 -17.90 14.74 41.01
N ALA A 643 -17.31 13.60 40.65
CA ALA A 643 -17.86 12.28 40.98
C ALA A 643 -17.90 11.99 42.49
N ALA A 644 -16.96 12.54 43.27
CA ALA A 644 -16.90 12.36 44.71
C ALA A 644 -17.94 13.18 45.49
N SER A 645 -18.46 14.27 44.89
CA SER A 645 -19.34 15.23 45.57
C SER A 645 -20.61 15.57 44.76
N PRO A 646 -21.46 14.57 44.41
CA PRO A 646 -22.65 14.80 43.59
C PRO A 646 -23.72 15.67 44.27
N GLU A 647 -23.71 15.80 45.59
CA GLU A 647 -24.66 16.62 46.34
C GLU A 647 -24.41 18.13 46.16
N LEU A 648 -23.17 18.54 45.86
CA LEU A 648 -22.79 19.95 45.67
C LEU A 648 -23.14 20.49 44.27
N THR A 649 -23.47 19.63 43.31
CA THR A 649 -23.76 20.02 41.93
C THR A 649 -25.26 20.07 41.61
N ALA A 650 -26.12 19.47 42.46
CA ALA A 650 -27.54 19.33 42.19
C ALA A 650 -28.42 20.54 42.56
N TRP A 651 -27.90 21.52 43.30
CA TRP A 651 -28.70 22.63 43.84
C TRP A 651 -28.79 23.86 42.92
N MET A 652 -27.90 23.97 41.93
CA MET A 652 -27.83 25.11 41.03
C MET A 652 -28.45 24.71 39.68
N PRO A 653 -29.60 25.30 39.30
CA PRO A 653 -30.30 24.95 38.06
C PRO A 653 -29.67 25.58 36.81
N ASP A 654 -28.70 26.47 36.98
CA ASP A 654 -28.09 27.26 35.92
C ASP A 654 -26.88 26.53 35.31
N ASP A 655 -26.79 26.53 33.99
CA ASP A 655 -25.60 26.05 33.27
C ASP A 655 -24.47 27.07 33.42
N LEU A 656 -23.48 26.74 34.25
CA LEU A 656 -22.29 27.58 34.44
C LEU A 656 -21.24 27.28 33.36
N GLU A 657 -20.83 28.31 32.64
CA GLU A 657 -19.69 28.26 31.72
C GLU A 657 -18.43 28.87 32.37
N VAL A 658 -17.25 28.38 31.98
CA VAL A 658 -15.95 28.97 32.36
C VAL A 658 -15.72 30.23 31.51
N SER A 659 -16.50 31.27 31.76
CA SER A 659 -16.46 32.55 31.05
C SER A 659 -16.57 33.69 32.07
N SER A 660 -15.95 34.83 31.76
CA SER A 660 -16.01 36.04 32.62
C SER A 660 -17.43 36.62 32.74
N THR A 661 -18.36 36.16 31.90
CA THR A 661 -19.79 36.46 31.97
C THR A 661 -20.48 35.79 33.16
N CYS A 662 -19.94 34.67 33.64
CA CYS A 662 -20.44 33.93 34.81
C CYS A 662 -19.72 34.33 36.11
N ASP A 663 -18.76 35.26 36.05
CA ASP A 663 -18.09 35.77 37.24
C ASP A 663 -19.08 36.52 38.14
N PRO A 664 -19.02 36.34 39.46
CA PRO A 664 -19.84 37.11 40.38
C PRO A 664 -19.60 38.62 40.19
N ALA A 665 -20.63 39.35 39.75
CA ALA A 665 -20.58 40.81 39.62
C ALA A 665 -20.64 41.55 40.98
N PHE A 666 -20.51 40.81 42.08
CA PHE A 666 -20.55 41.29 43.45
C PHE A 666 -19.38 40.67 44.23
N SER A 667 -18.83 41.45 45.15
CA SER A 667 -17.75 41.04 46.04
C SER A 667 -18.28 40.51 47.37
N ASP A 668 -17.42 39.84 48.14
CA ASP A 668 -17.72 39.45 49.52
C ASP A 668 -18.09 40.65 50.41
N ALA A 669 -17.54 41.84 50.11
CA ALA A 669 -17.89 43.07 50.79
C ALA A 669 -19.33 43.48 50.49
N ASP A 670 -19.78 43.35 49.23
CA ASP A 670 -21.17 43.63 48.84
C ASP A 670 -22.14 42.63 49.48
N ILE A 671 -21.76 41.35 49.58
CA ILE A 671 -22.56 40.34 50.29
C ILE A 671 -22.64 40.67 51.78
N ALA A 672 -21.53 41.07 52.40
CA ALA A 672 -21.50 41.46 53.81
C ALA A 672 -22.34 42.72 54.05
N GLU A 673 -22.25 43.71 53.16
CA GLU A 673 -23.04 44.94 53.22
C GLU A 673 -24.53 44.64 53.04
N LEU A 674 -24.91 43.81 52.05
CA LEU A 674 -26.28 43.35 51.85
C LEU A 674 -26.82 42.59 53.06
N ARG A 675 -25.99 41.75 53.70
CA ARG A 675 -26.34 41.05 54.93
C ARG A 675 -26.57 42.01 56.10
N THR A 676 -25.78 43.07 56.17
CA THR A 676 -25.88 44.10 57.21
C THR A 676 -27.10 44.99 56.96
N ALA A 677 -27.35 45.38 55.71
CA ALA A 677 -28.55 46.10 55.28
C ALA A 677 -29.82 45.29 55.55
N ARG A 678 -29.85 43.99 55.21
CA ARG A 678 -30.97 43.10 55.55
C ARG A 678 -31.19 42.99 57.05
N LYS A 679 -30.13 42.92 57.86
CA LYS A 679 -30.25 42.94 59.33
C LYS A 679 -30.79 44.28 59.86
N ALA A 680 -30.41 45.39 59.25
CA ALA A 680 -30.85 46.73 59.64
C ALA A 680 -32.33 46.98 59.28
N VAL A 681 -32.77 46.50 58.13
CA VAL A 681 -34.17 46.61 57.68
C VAL A 681 -35.09 45.64 58.42
N GLY A 682 -34.59 44.46 58.84
CA GLY A 682 -35.27 43.59 59.80
C GLY A 682 -36.71 43.24 59.41
N ASP A 683 -37.68 43.66 60.23
CA ASP A 683 -39.11 43.40 60.02
C ASP A 683 -39.71 44.20 58.84
N ASP A 684 -39.06 45.29 58.42
CA ASP A 684 -39.51 46.14 57.31
C ASP A 684 -39.19 45.52 55.93
N LEU A 685 -38.48 44.38 55.88
CA LEU A 685 -38.20 43.64 54.65
C LEU A 685 -39.47 43.22 53.90
N ALA A 686 -40.60 43.08 54.61
CA ALA A 686 -41.89 42.79 54.00
C ALA A 686 -42.40 43.92 53.08
N TYR A 687 -41.91 45.15 53.25
CA TYR A 687 -42.30 46.32 52.45
C TYR A 687 -41.39 46.58 51.25
N LEU A 688 -40.39 45.74 50.99
CA LEU A 688 -39.36 45.96 49.96
C LEU A 688 -39.94 46.06 48.53
N ASN A 689 -41.08 45.41 48.29
CA ASN A 689 -41.85 45.49 47.04
C ASN A 689 -43.18 46.24 47.20
N ALA A 690 -43.42 46.92 48.33
CA ALA A 690 -44.63 47.68 48.55
C ALA A 690 -44.53 49.03 47.82
N CYS A 691 -45.47 49.30 46.90
CA CYS A 691 -45.61 50.63 46.30
C CYS A 691 -46.17 51.60 47.35
N LEU A 692 -45.29 52.40 47.94
CA LEU A 692 -45.71 53.54 48.76
C LEU A 692 -46.45 54.54 47.86
N PRO A 693 -47.63 55.03 48.27
CA PRO A 693 -48.37 56.01 47.48
C PRO A 693 -47.59 57.32 47.40
N ASP A 694 -47.62 57.93 46.22
CA ASP A 694 -46.95 59.19 45.92
C ASP A 694 -47.47 60.31 46.85
N LEU A 695 -46.56 60.92 47.59
CA LEU A 695 -46.87 61.97 48.58
C LEU A 695 -47.52 63.19 47.93
N GLU A 696 -47.25 63.46 46.65
CA GLU A 696 -47.88 64.56 45.90
C GLU A 696 -49.32 64.25 45.48
N ARG A 697 -49.70 62.97 45.45
CA ARG A 697 -51.08 62.53 45.18
C ARG A 697 -51.95 62.50 46.43
N LEU A 698 -51.35 62.62 47.61
CA LEU A 698 -52.12 62.75 48.85
C LEU A 698 -52.73 64.16 48.91
N PRO A 699 -54.04 64.28 49.17
CA PRO A 699 -54.69 65.59 49.24
C PRO A 699 -54.04 66.43 50.33
N THR A 700 -53.84 67.72 50.03
CA THR A 700 -53.27 68.65 51.00
C THR A 700 -54.18 68.76 52.23
N VAL A 701 -53.61 69.11 53.37
CA VAL A 701 -54.36 69.29 54.63
C VAL A 701 -55.54 70.25 54.44
N GLU A 702 -55.38 71.25 53.56
CA GLU A 702 -56.41 72.22 53.23
C GLU A 702 -57.58 71.61 52.42
N THR A 703 -57.28 70.72 51.46
CA THR A 703 -58.33 70.00 50.71
C THR A 703 -59.08 69.01 51.60
N LEU A 704 -58.37 68.31 52.48
CA LEU A 704 -58.99 67.42 53.48
C LEU A 704 -59.90 68.19 54.45
N LEU A 705 -59.47 69.37 54.92
CA LEU A 705 -60.28 70.23 55.78
C LEU A 705 -61.54 70.74 55.08
N ASN A 706 -61.45 71.13 53.81
CA ASN A 706 -62.61 71.57 53.05
C ASN A 706 -63.59 70.43 52.78
N ALA A 707 -63.09 69.26 52.36
CA ALA A 707 -63.93 68.07 52.20
C ALA A 707 -64.63 67.66 53.51
N HIS A 708 -63.92 67.75 54.65
CA HIS A 708 -64.52 67.50 55.96
C HIS A 708 -65.62 68.50 56.31
N LYS A 709 -65.40 69.81 56.05
CA LYS A 709 -66.42 70.84 56.26
C LYS A 709 -67.65 70.63 55.39
N ASP A 710 -67.47 70.25 54.12
CA ASP A 710 -68.57 70.02 53.19
C ASP A 710 -69.38 68.78 53.58
N LEU A 711 -68.70 67.69 53.97
CA LEU A 711 -69.36 66.50 54.52
C LEU A 711 -70.11 66.81 55.82
N SER A 712 -69.51 67.60 56.71
CA SER A 712 -70.16 68.02 57.96
C SER A 712 -71.40 68.88 57.69
N LYS A 713 -71.34 69.81 56.74
CA LYS A 713 -72.52 70.58 56.30
C LYS A 713 -73.59 69.71 55.64
N ALA A 714 -73.20 68.77 54.79
CA ALA A 714 -74.14 67.84 54.16
C ALA A 714 -74.87 67.01 55.22
N GLU A 715 -74.16 66.56 56.26
CA GLU A 715 -74.75 65.80 57.36
C GLU A 715 -75.66 66.68 58.22
N GLN A 716 -75.27 67.93 58.51
CA GLN A 716 -76.16 68.90 59.17
C GLN A 716 -77.45 69.15 58.36
N ILE A 717 -77.36 69.25 57.03
CA ILE A 717 -78.52 69.43 56.16
C ILE A 717 -79.42 68.18 56.23
N ARG A 718 -78.84 66.98 56.18
CA ARG A 718 -79.59 65.72 56.33
C ARG A 718 -80.29 65.63 57.68
N GLU A 719 -79.63 66.04 58.75
CA GLU A 719 -80.20 66.05 60.10
C GLU A 719 -81.35 67.06 60.23
N ARG A 720 -81.27 68.22 59.58
CA ARG A 720 -82.37 69.18 59.55
C ARG A 720 -83.56 68.71 58.70
N ILE A 721 -83.30 67.98 57.62
CA ILE A 721 -84.35 67.31 56.83
C ILE A 721 -85.04 66.23 57.67
N SER A 722 -84.28 65.41 58.41
CA SER A 722 -84.86 64.34 59.24
C SER A 722 -85.66 64.89 60.43
N LYS A 723 -85.29 66.06 60.97
CA LYS A 723 -86.06 66.80 61.99
C LYS A 723 -87.29 67.52 61.43
N GLY A 724 -87.49 67.54 60.10
CA GLY A 724 -88.63 68.19 59.43
C GLY A 724 -88.52 69.71 59.31
N GLU A 725 -87.37 70.30 59.64
CA GLU A 725 -87.13 71.75 59.55
C GLU A 725 -86.87 72.24 58.11
N LEU A 726 -86.43 71.32 57.24
CA LEU A 726 -86.16 71.57 55.83
C LEU A 726 -86.86 70.51 54.97
N PRO A 727 -87.66 70.88 53.96
CA PRO A 727 -88.24 69.91 53.05
C PRO A 727 -87.14 69.24 52.21
N ALA A 728 -87.24 67.91 52.08
CA ALA A 728 -86.33 67.15 51.23
C ALA A 728 -86.52 67.52 49.74
N LEU A 729 -85.43 67.61 48.99
CA LEU A 729 -85.50 67.74 47.53
C LEU A 729 -86.20 66.50 46.96
N ARG A 730 -87.29 66.71 46.20
CA ARG A 730 -88.12 65.63 45.67
C ARG A 730 -87.52 64.93 44.45
N GLU A 731 -86.62 65.63 43.73
CA GLU A 731 -85.96 65.14 42.52
C GLU A 731 -84.59 65.82 42.38
N ASP A 732 -83.53 65.02 42.31
CA ASP A 732 -82.13 65.47 42.22
C ASP A 732 -81.55 65.20 40.82
N ARG A 733 -82.20 65.78 39.81
CA ARG A 733 -81.73 65.75 38.41
C ARG A 733 -81.08 67.07 38.06
N ASP A 734 -80.00 67.03 37.28
CA ASP A 734 -79.26 68.23 36.86
C ASP A 734 -80.14 69.29 36.17
N ASP A 735 -81.14 68.86 35.39
CA ASP A 735 -82.13 69.76 34.75
C ASP A 735 -82.96 70.52 35.80
N THR A 736 -83.36 69.85 36.89
CA THR A 736 -84.12 70.47 38.00
C THR A 736 -83.27 71.50 38.74
N VAL A 737 -81.99 71.18 39.00
CA VAL A 737 -81.04 72.10 39.64
C VAL A 737 -80.76 73.30 38.74
N SER A 738 -80.62 73.10 37.44
CA SER A 738 -80.43 74.17 36.46
C SER A 738 -81.64 75.11 36.41
N ARG A 739 -82.86 74.57 36.34
CA ARG A 739 -84.10 75.37 36.37
C ARG A 739 -84.27 76.15 37.67
N LEU A 740 -83.88 75.58 38.81
CA LEU A 740 -83.88 76.28 40.11
C LEU A 740 -82.87 77.43 40.13
N ARG A 741 -81.67 77.25 39.55
CA ARG A 741 -80.70 78.35 39.41
C ARG A 741 -81.25 79.47 38.52
N ASP A 742 -81.86 79.12 37.39
CA ASP A 742 -82.48 80.10 36.50
C ASP A 742 -83.64 80.86 37.17
N LEU A 743 -84.50 80.15 37.91
CA LEU A 743 -85.57 80.78 38.68
C LEU A 743 -85.00 81.72 39.76
N THR A 744 -83.95 81.28 40.45
CA THR A 744 -83.29 82.08 41.49
C THR A 744 -82.67 83.34 40.90
N ALA A 745 -82.05 83.24 39.72
CA ALA A 745 -81.51 84.38 39.00
C ALA A 745 -82.62 85.37 38.58
N LYS A 746 -83.75 84.86 38.07
CA LYS A 746 -84.92 85.69 37.71
C LYS A 746 -85.52 86.39 38.92
N LEU A 747 -85.69 85.70 40.04
CA LEU A 747 -86.22 86.29 41.28
C LEU A 747 -85.28 87.35 41.86
N LYS A 748 -83.96 87.12 41.82
CA LYS A 748 -82.97 88.14 42.22
C LYS A 748 -83.03 89.37 41.32
N SER A 749 -83.16 89.18 40.00
CA SER A 749 -83.31 90.28 39.07
C SER A 749 -84.58 91.07 39.34
N LEU A 750 -85.71 90.39 39.56
CA LEU A 750 -86.98 91.04 39.89
C LEU A 750 -86.89 91.85 41.19
N SER A 751 -86.31 91.27 42.24
CA SER A 751 -86.08 91.95 43.53
C SER A 751 -85.17 93.18 43.38
N ALA A 752 -84.14 93.10 42.54
CA ALA A 752 -83.25 94.24 42.28
C ALA A 752 -83.94 95.36 41.50
N GLU A 753 -84.83 95.04 40.56
CA GLU A 753 -85.63 96.03 39.84
C GLU A 753 -86.69 96.67 40.76
N GLU A 754 -87.38 95.86 41.58
CA GLU A 754 -88.33 96.35 42.58
C GLU A 754 -87.66 97.30 43.58
N GLN A 755 -86.47 96.95 44.07
CA GLN A 755 -85.67 97.84 44.91
C GLN A 755 -85.29 99.13 44.19
N ARG A 756 -84.91 99.07 42.90
CA ARG A 756 -84.60 100.27 42.11
C ARG A 756 -85.81 101.19 41.93
N VAL A 757 -87.00 100.63 41.71
CA VAL A 757 -88.23 101.42 41.60
C VAL A 757 -88.63 102.03 42.96
N SER A 758 -88.55 101.26 44.06
CA SER A 758 -88.84 101.79 45.41
C SER A 758 -87.82 102.83 45.89
N GLY A 759 -86.57 102.72 45.43
CA GLY A 759 -85.48 103.63 45.80
C GLY A 759 -85.40 104.91 44.96
N ALA A 760 -86.26 105.07 43.94
CA ALA A 760 -86.29 106.28 43.12
C ALA A 760 -86.89 107.46 43.91
N PRO A 761 -86.35 108.69 43.80
CA PRO A 761 -86.73 109.83 44.65
C PRO A 761 -88.10 110.45 44.32
N PHE A 762 -88.95 109.75 43.57
CA PHE A 762 -90.23 110.25 43.09
C PHE A 762 -91.38 109.62 43.88
N ALA A 763 -92.18 110.44 44.57
CA ALA A 763 -93.24 109.94 45.46
C ALA A 763 -94.32 109.07 44.79
N TRP A 764 -94.42 109.07 43.45
CA TRP A 764 -95.41 108.28 42.71
C TRP A 764 -94.95 106.83 42.43
N THR A 765 -93.68 106.48 42.62
CA THR A 765 -93.18 105.12 42.32
C THR A 765 -93.66 104.07 43.31
N ASP A 766 -93.84 104.43 44.58
CA ASP A 766 -94.42 103.54 45.59
C ASP A 766 -95.89 103.22 45.31
N GLU A 767 -96.67 104.22 44.87
CA GLU A 767 -98.07 104.02 44.45
C GLU A 767 -98.15 103.14 43.19
N LEU A 768 -97.17 103.24 42.29
CA LEU A 768 -97.07 102.41 41.10
C LEU A 768 -96.71 100.94 41.40
N LEU A 769 -95.81 100.69 42.35
CA LEU A 769 -95.49 99.32 42.80
C LEU A 769 -96.71 98.64 43.43
N LEU A 770 -97.54 99.39 44.16
CA LEU A 770 -98.83 98.90 44.68
C LEU A 770 -99.83 98.58 43.55
N CYS A 771 -99.89 99.41 42.50
CA CYS A 771 -100.72 99.15 41.32
C CYS A 771 -100.30 97.88 40.57
N LEU A 772 -98.99 97.64 40.38
CA LEU A 772 -98.46 96.45 39.70
C LEU A 772 -98.80 95.13 40.41
N GLY A 773 -99.04 95.17 41.73
CA GLY A 773 -99.49 94.01 42.51
C GLY A 773 -100.98 93.69 42.37
N GLN A 774 -101.77 94.56 41.74
CA GLN A 774 -103.20 94.36 41.52
C GLN A 774 -103.45 93.79 40.11
N THR A 775 -104.26 92.74 40.01
CA THR A 775 -104.53 92.05 38.75
C THR A 775 -105.66 92.75 37.97
N GLY A 776 -105.31 93.74 37.15
CA GLY A 776 -106.23 94.41 36.21
C GLY A 776 -105.56 95.51 35.38
N PRO A 777 -106.10 95.91 34.21
CA PRO A 777 -105.56 97.02 33.42
C PRO A 777 -105.75 98.35 34.15
N ASP A 778 -104.65 99.07 34.40
CA ASP A 778 -104.64 100.38 35.06
C ASP A 778 -104.30 101.47 34.03
N ASP A 779 -105.24 102.40 33.83
CA ASP A 779 -105.11 103.52 32.88
C ASP A 779 -103.86 104.38 33.16
N ARG A 780 -103.38 104.43 34.42
CA ARG A 780 -102.17 105.18 34.80
C ARG A 780 -100.89 104.53 34.26
N LEU A 781 -100.80 103.20 34.34
CA LEU A 781 -99.66 102.45 33.79
C LEU A 781 -99.63 102.57 32.27
N THR A 782 -100.79 102.52 31.62
CA THR A 782 -100.93 102.69 30.17
C THR A 782 -100.53 104.11 29.73
N ALA A 783 -100.86 105.14 30.50
CA ALA A 783 -100.43 106.51 30.24
C ALA A 783 -98.91 106.69 30.40
N LEU A 784 -98.29 106.08 31.41
CA LEU A 784 -96.82 106.09 31.57
C LEU A 784 -96.10 105.35 30.44
N GLU A 785 -96.64 104.22 29.98
CA GLU A 785 -96.12 103.54 28.79
C GLU A 785 -96.22 104.42 27.54
N SER A 786 -97.29 105.23 27.39
CA SER A 786 -97.43 106.15 26.25
C SER A 786 -96.41 107.30 26.25
N LEU A 787 -95.95 107.73 27.43
CA LEU A 787 -94.92 108.77 27.58
C LEU A 787 -93.49 108.25 27.37
N ARG A 788 -93.31 106.92 27.30
CA ARG A 788 -91.99 106.29 27.22
C ARG A 788 -91.19 106.75 26.00
N GLU A 789 -91.82 106.83 24.83
CA GLU A 789 -91.11 107.26 23.61
C GLU A 789 -90.68 108.73 23.67
N GLU A 790 -91.52 109.60 24.27
CA GLU A 790 -91.21 111.03 24.43
C GLU A 790 -90.06 111.24 25.42
N ALA A 791 -90.07 110.52 26.56
CA ALA A 791 -89.00 110.56 27.54
C ALA A 791 -87.66 110.04 26.96
N LEU A 792 -87.70 108.97 26.15
CA LEU A 792 -86.53 108.47 25.44
C LEU A 792 -85.99 109.47 24.41
N ARG A 793 -86.85 110.19 23.69
CA ARG A 793 -86.43 111.28 22.76
C ARG A 793 -85.75 112.42 23.49
N LEU A 794 -86.34 112.92 24.58
CA LEU A 794 -85.75 114.00 25.39
C LEU A 794 -84.42 113.58 26.01
N GLY A 795 -84.29 112.33 26.45
CA GLY A 795 -83.04 111.76 26.93
C GLY A 795 -81.94 111.74 25.87
N ALA A 796 -82.29 111.46 24.60
CA ALA A 796 -81.36 111.51 23.48
C ALA A 796 -80.94 112.95 23.11
N GLU A 797 -81.86 113.92 23.12
CA GLU A 797 -81.52 115.34 22.89
C GLU A 797 -80.61 115.90 24.00
N TYR A 798 -80.86 115.56 25.26
CA TYR A 798 -80.00 115.95 26.38
C TYR A 798 -78.57 115.40 26.25
N GLN A 799 -78.40 114.16 25.78
CA GLN A 799 -77.09 113.59 25.47
C GLN A 799 -76.36 114.34 24.35
N TYR A 800 -77.07 114.90 23.35
CA TYR A 800 -76.47 115.72 22.30
C TYR A 800 -75.88 117.03 22.88
N PHE A 801 -76.63 117.74 23.73
CA PHE A 801 -76.16 119.01 24.32
C PHE A 801 -75.04 118.85 25.35
N LEU A 802 -74.96 117.71 26.04
CA LEU A 802 -73.84 117.40 26.95
C LEU A 802 -72.48 117.25 26.22
N THR A 803 -72.47 116.92 24.93
CA THR A 803 -71.22 116.73 24.15
C THR A 803 -70.62 118.04 23.61
N ARG A 804 -71.34 119.17 23.68
CA ARG A 804 -70.82 120.51 23.32
C ARG A 804 -71.18 121.54 24.40
N PRO A 805 -70.48 121.53 25.56
CA PRO A 805 -70.75 122.51 26.60
C PRO A 805 -70.28 123.90 26.14
N VAL A 806 -71.21 124.83 25.97
CA VAL A 806 -70.91 126.24 25.73
C VAL A 806 -70.73 126.90 27.10
N PHE A 807 -69.49 127.22 27.46
CA PHE A 807 -69.19 127.97 28.68
C PHE A 807 -69.32 129.47 28.38
N VAL A 808 -70.36 130.07 28.95
CA VAL A 808 -70.61 131.51 28.88
C VAL A 808 -70.05 132.16 30.14
N PRO A 809 -69.06 133.08 30.05
CA PRO A 809 -68.58 133.84 31.20
C PRO A 809 -69.69 134.70 31.81
N GLU A 810 -69.74 134.87 33.14
CA GLU A 810 -70.84 135.59 33.82
C GLU A 810 -71.05 137.03 33.30
N GLU A 811 -69.99 137.68 32.84
CA GLU A 811 -70.04 139.04 32.31
C GLU A 811 -70.69 139.11 30.91
N ALA A 812 -70.77 137.99 30.19
CA ALA A 812 -71.38 137.94 28.85
C ALA A 812 -72.91 138.08 28.91
N LEU A 813 -73.56 137.65 29.99
CA LEU A 813 -75.00 137.83 30.19
C LEU A 813 -75.40 139.29 30.45
N SER A 814 -74.43 140.18 30.70
CA SER A 814 -74.65 141.61 30.91
C SER A 814 -74.09 142.49 29.79
N ASP A 815 -73.46 141.92 28.75
CA ASP A 815 -73.07 142.65 27.53
C ASP A 815 -74.29 142.79 26.59
N PRO A 816 -74.80 144.02 26.36
CA PRO A 816 -75.96 144.23 25.51
C PRO A 816 -75.74 143.81 24.05
N LYS A 817 -74.50 143.67 23.57
CA LYS A 817 -74.22 143.11 22.24
C LYS A 817 -74.32 141.60 22.19
N PHE A 818 -74.03 140.89 23.29
CA PHE A 818 -74.13 139.43 23.35
C PHE A 818 -75.59 138.98 23.43
N LEU A 819 -76.44 139.66 24.20
CA LEU A 819 -77.89 139.37 24.25
C LEU A 819 -78.59 139.61 22.90
N VAL A 820 -78.20 140.66 22.16
CA VAL A 820 -78.73 140.92 20.81
C VAL A 820 -78.27 139.88 19.78
N ALA A 821 -77.15 139.19 20.02
CA ALA A 821 -76.68 138.09 19.16
C ALA A 821 -77.45 136.78 19.41
N ILE A 822 -77.83 136.49 20.66
CA ILE A 822 -78.65 135.31 21.02
C ILE A 822 -80.09 135.42 20.50
N GLU A 823 -80.63 136.63 20.30
CA GLU A 823 -81.98 136.81 19.71
C GLU A 823 -82.03 136.78 18.16
N LYS A 824 -80.88 136.63 17.47
CA LYS A 824 -80.79 136.64 16.00
C LYS A 824 -80.34 135.33 15.34
N GLU A 825 -80.10 134.29 16.13
CA GLU A 825 -80.10 132.88 15.70
C GLU A 825 -81.36 132.20 16.24
#